data_AF-A0A942C9P1-F1
#
_entry.id   AF-A0A942C9P1-F1
#
_cell.length_a   1.000
_cell.length_b   1.000
_cell.length_c   1.000
_cell.angle_alpha   90.00
_cell.angle_beta   90.00
_cell.angle_gamma   90.00
#
_symmetry.space_group_name_H-M   'P 1'
#
loop_
_entity.id
_entity.type
_entity.pdbx_description
1 polymer ?
#
loop_
_entity_poly.entity_id
_entity_poly.type
_entity_poly.pdbx_seq_one_letter_code
_entity_poly.pdbx_strand_id
1 'polypeptide(L)'
;MLQRFLFGDDIFISYSRRDGAAYAAALANELSAPAYDYSCFLDQWGASAANTLSKEVLRALRRSSVLVLIGTEAAATSPMVRQEVARFSQRGWWRPHRPIIPINVGGVLDRVAWEELTGLYRVPETVEIQTSGIPAAETIRLIANSHSFTRRNQRTRWLSMGALVVLLASLVTGGLAWRESRKALEAGREAASQTEIARQQEALAKQKTIYAQEQEQKAKEQTAYALEQQHTAQRQTAYAQEQKAIATRSQQQAESAAERARQQEALAKKNAEIARQQEQIARANAQEAERQQATAQAARLAEEEERKKKLQAVELQAKAEKLQAEAEQGQKEESALKLITEANSKLFQNPPQTILQATQALTTSAAPSVAAAAQTSIQTAVNLIDKRQGMIKKENWGSGGLISLIASTWFQGPLTARYARNGRDLLLITERGKSGNNPPGEAYLLNTETLEMTALDNQPKPAVKRRLEYVGFSDTDEKIYLARQYDVEVYSRDGVFQKFYPTGGGCTKDPITIVRGVNQDKQIVYGTGENGDGRVSVLDAVTGKCSTLTNGILIGFEVSPSGKTAALLNRDGTVKLWMMAKGVAREAIVTLPTKKILSAVFSPAPRQETLLTADANGGITLWAINGSAFTPVRTWSHPEKSVEYAAFVADGQMIVTVTKERNVYLWSTDSGALLWPHRE
;
A
#
# COMPACT_ATOMS: atom_id res chain seq x y z
N MET A 1 -23.31 27.29 71.78
CA MET A 1 -22.28 28.34 71.98
C MET A 1 -21.75 28.95 70.68
N LEU A 2 -21.15 28.18 69.77
CA LEU A 2 -20.43 28.72 68.59
C LEU A 2 -21.23 29.72 67.73
N GLN A 3 -22.54 29.51 67.57
CA GLN A 3 -23.41 30.42 66.81
C GLN A 3 -23.62 31.79 67.50
N ARG A 4 -23.94 31.85 68.80
CA ARG A 4 -24.06 33.13 69.54
C ARG A 4 -22.75 33.92 69.53
N PHE A 5 -21.59 33.24 69.56
CA PHE A 5 -20.27 33.89 69.46
C PHE A 5 -20.06 34.60 68.11
N LEU A 6 -20.37 33.90 67.00
CA LEU A 6 -20.16 34.39 65.63
C LEU A 6 -21.23 35.41 65.19
N PHE A 7 -22.49 35.28 65.63
CA PHE A 7 -23.62 36.03 65.07
C PHE A 7 -24.33 36.98 66.05
N GLY A 8 -24.22 36.76 67.37
CA GLY A 8 -24.94 37.54 68.40
C GLY A 8 -26.29 36.93 68.78
N ASP A 9 -27.12 37.73 69.46
CA ASP A 9 -28.46 37.34 69.94
C ASP A 9 -29.55 37.82 68.97
N ASP A 10 -30.61 37.03 68.76
CA ASP A 10 -31.68 37.32 67.80
C ASP A 10 -32.49 38.58 68.17
N ILE A 11 -32.89 38.68 69.45
CA ILE A 11 -33.77 39.73 69.99
C ILE A 11 -33.01 40.56 71.04
N PHE A 12 -33.04 41.89 70.91
CA PHE A 12 -32.69 42.81 71.98
C PHE A 12 -33.96 43.23 72.72
N ILE A 13 -34.03 43.06 74.04
CA ILE A 13 -35.18 43.49 74.86
C ILE A 13 -34.76 44.73 75.65
N SER A 14 -35.30 45.87 75.27
CA SER A 14 -35.11 47.18 75.89
C SER A 14 -36.24 47.45 76.89
N TYR A 15 -35.89 47.79 78.14
CA TYR A 15 -36.85 47.97 79.23
C TYR A 15 -36.31 48.87 80.34
N SER A 16 -37.20 49.42 81.16
CA SER A 16 -36.80 50.07 82.42
C SER A 16 -36.67 49.03 83.54
N ARG A 17 -35.53 49.02 84.21
CA ARG A 17 -35.30 48.15 85.38
C ARG A 17 -36.11 48.55 86.62
N ARG A 18 -36.81 49.70 86.61
CA ARG A 18 -37.66 50.15 87.74
C ARG A 18 -39.01 49.42 87.80
N ASP A 19 -39.57 49.07 86.65
CA ASP A 19 -40.98 48.66 86.49
C ASP A 19 -41.21 47.63 85.36
N GLY A 20 -40.22 47.35 84.50
CA GLY A 20 -40.33 46.37 83.41
C GLY A 20 -39.51 45.09 83.58
N ALA A 21 -38.72 44.95 84.66
CA ALA A 21 -37.72 43.89 84.79
C ALA A 21 -38.28 42.46 84.88
N ALA A 22 -39.35 42.26 85.65
CA ALA A 22 -39.99 40.94 85.79
C ALA A 22 -40.60 40.49 84.45
N TYR A 23 -41.34 41.37 83.80
CA TYR A 23 -41.93 41.14 82.47
C TYR A 23 -40.88 40.86 81.41
N ALA A 24 -39.77 41.61 81.38
CA ALA A 24 -38.67 41.40 80.44
C ALA A 24 -38.05 40.00 80.58
N ALA A 25 -37.80 39.55 81.82
CA ALA A 25 -37.24 38.24 82.10
C ALA A 25 -38.19 37.09 81.71
N ALA A 26 -39.49 37.21 82.03
CA ALA A 26 -40.49 36.23 81.64
C ALA A 26 -40.66 36.15 80.11
N LEU A 27 -40.74 37.30 79.44
CA LEU A 27 -40.81 37.37 77.97
C LEU A 27 -39.58 36.75 77.30
N ALA A 28 -38.38 37.01 77.84
CA ALA A 28 -37.16 36.38 77.35
C ALA A 28 -37.17 34.85 77.53
N ASN A 29 -37.68 34.34 78.65
CA ASN A 29 -37.79 32.90 78.91
C ASN A 29 -38.77 32.23 77.94
N GLU A 30 -39.96 32.81 77.73
CA GLU A 30 -40.95 32.31 76.78
C GLU A 30 -40.42 32.29 75.34
N LEU A 31 -39.79 33.38 74.89
CA LEU A 31 -39.18 33.46 73.56
C LEU A 31 -37.95 32.54 73.39
N SER A 32 -37.28 32.20 74.50
CA SER A 32 -36.17 31.23 74.52
C SER A 32 -36.64 29.77 74.69
N ALA A 33 -37.93 29.52 74.91
CA ALA A 33 -38.47 28.18 75.10
C ALA A 33 -38.35 27.34 73.80
N PRO A 34 -38.33 26.00 73.88
CA PRO A 34 -38.13 25.12 72.71
C PRO A 34 -39.14 25.30 71.57
N ALA A 35 -40.31 25.91 71.85
CA ALA A 35 -41.31 26.26 70.83
C ALA A 35 -40.85 27.37 69.86
N TYR A 36 -39.94 28.25 70.30
CA TYR A 36 -39.51 29.43 69.55
C TYR A 36 -37.98 29.48 69.31
N ASP A 37 -37.15 29.00 70.25
CA ASP A 37 -35.68 28.89 70.10
C ASP A 37 -34.99 30.24 69.73
N TYR A 38 -35.44 31.35 70.32
CA TYR A 38 -34.83 32.66 70.11
C TYR A 38 -33.81 33.01 71.19
N SER A 39 -32.63 33.47 70.77
CA SER A 39 -31.66 34.04 71.70
C SER A 39 -32.02 35.48 72.06
N CYS A 40 -32.34 35.71 73.32
CA CYS A 40 -32.69 37.04 73.84
C CYS A 40 -31.50 37.67 74.59
N PHE A 41 -31.25 38.96 74.33
CA PHE A 41 -30.40 39.82 75.16
C PHE A 41 -31.29 40.75 75.99
N LEU A 42 -31.13 40.69 77.31
CA LEU A 42 -31.78 41.61 78.26
C LEU A 42 -30.79 42.73 78.62
N ASP A 43 -31.21 43.99 78.56
CA ASP A 43 -30.42 45.07 79.17
C ASP A 43 -30.45 45.02 80.71
N GLN A 44 -29.57 44.18 81.27
CA GLN A 44 -29.39 44.05 82.70
C GLN A 44 -28.41 45.09 83.27
N TRP A 45 -27.66 45.81 82.43
CA TRP A 45 -26.43 46.52 82.82
C TRP A 45 -26.69 48.02 82.99
N GLY A 46 -26.54 48.52 84.23
CA GLY A 46 -26.89 49.89 84.57
C GLY A 46 -26.07 50.96 83.84
N ALA A 47 -26.70 52.11 83.61
CA ALA A 47 -26.03 53.32 83.15
C ALA A 47 -24.77 53.58 83.99
N SER A 48 -23.65 53.83 83.30
CA SER A 48 -22.50 54.46 83.96
C SER A 48 -22.89 55.86 84.45
N ALA A 49 -22.09 56.44 85.35
CA ALA A 49 -22.32 57.80 85.89
C ALA A 49 -22.40 58.91 84.81
N ALA A 50 -22.07 58.61 83.55
CA ALA A 50 -22.14 59.51 82.40
C ALA A 50 -23.42 59.37 81.54
N ASN A 51 -24.41 58.53 81.92
CA ASN A 51 -25.62 58.25 81.12
C ASN A 51 -25.32 57.75 79.68
N THR A 52 -24.27 56.94 79.52
CA THR A 52 -23.87 56.33 78.23
C THR A 52 -24.09 54.82 78.21
N LEU A 53 -24.58 54.29 77.09
CA LEU A 53 -24.68 52.84 76.83
C LEU A 53 -23.32 52.13 76.93
N SER A 54 -23.30 50.93 77.52
CA SER A 54 -22.08 50.13 77.70
C SER A 54 -21.55 49.56 76.37
N LYS A 55 -20.30 49.11 76.34
CA LYS A 55 -19.72 48.44 75.15
C LYS A 55 -20.45 47.14 74.83
N GLU A 56 -21.00 46.47 75.84
CA GLU A 56 -21.78 45.24 75.74
C GLU A 56 -23.13 45.51 75.10
N VAL A 57 -23.88 46.50 75.62
CA VAL A 57 -25.17 46.92 75.07
C VAL A 57 -25.01 47.43 73.63
N LEU A 58 -24.00 48.28 73.36
CA LEU A 58 -23.67 48.72 72.00
C LEU A 58 -23.21 47.60 71.07
N ARG A 59 -22.75 46.45 71.59
CA ARG A 59 -22.38 45.25 70.80
C ARG A 59 -23.62 44.40 70.53
N ALA A 60 -24.49 44.21 71.52
CA ALA A 60 -25.78 43.54 71.40
C ALA A 60 -26.70 44.28 70.42
N LEU A 61 -27.00 45.56 70.65
CA LEU A 61 -27.79 46.42 69.74
C LEU A 61 -27.30 46.42 68.29
N ARG A 62 -26.00 46.22 68.06
CA ARG A 62 -25.41 46.15 66.70
C ARG A 62 -25.56 44.78 66.03
N ARG A 63 -25.73 43.71 66.81
CA ARG A 63 -25.83 42.32 66.35
C ARG A 63 -27.27 41.79 66.34
N SER A 64 -28.13 42.30 67.20
CA SER A 64 -29.54 41.89 67.25
C SER A 64 -30.32 42.29 66.01
N SER A 65 -31.22 41.38 65.62
CA SER A 65 -32.01 41.47 64.39
C SER A 65 -33.35 42.17 64.62
N VAL A 66 -33.89 42.05 65.83
CA VAL A 66 -35.13 42.70 66.30
C VAL A 66 -34.84 43.44 67.61
N LEU A 67 -35.52 44.56 67.86
CA LEU A 67 -35.62 45.17 69.18
C LEU A 67 -37.07 45.10 69.68
N VAL A 68 -37.29 44.47 70.83
CA VAL A 68 -38.55 44.53 71.57
C VAL A 68 -38.40 45.59 72.65
N LEU A 69 -39.41 46.45 72.78
CA LEU A 69 -39.39 47.60 73.67
C LEU A 69 -40.55 47.54 74.64
N ILE A 70 -40.26 47.38 75.93
CA ILE A 70 -41.27 47.25 76.98
C ILE A 70 -41.60 48.65 77.51
N GLY A 71 -42.68 49.23 76.99
CA GLY A 71 -43.14 50.59 77.23
C GLY A 71 -43.91 50.77 78.53
N THR A 72 -43.20 50.74 79.66
CA THR A 72 -43.69 51.15 80.99
C THR A 72 -43.47 52.65 81.24
N GLU A 73 -44.03 53.22 82.31
CA GLU A 73 -43.92 54.66 82.63
C GLU A 73 -42.48 55.12 82.82
N ALA A 74 -41.63 54.33 83.49
CA ALA A 74 -40.22 54.65 83.61
C ALA A 74 -39.40 54.29 82.36
N ALA A 75 -39.88 53.42 81.46
CA ALA A 75 -39.22 53.16 80.18
C ALA A 75 -39.42 54.33 79.20
N ALA A 76 -40.65 54.85 79.08
CA ALA A 76 -40.98 55.95 78.16
C ALA A 76 -40.25 57.27 78.49
N THR A 77 -39.95 57.47 79.77
CA THR A 77 -39.21 58.62 80.30
C THR A 77 -37.70 58.37 80.44
N SER A 78 -37.21 57.13 80.27
CA SER A 78 -35.78 56.79 80.43
C SER A 78 -34.91 57.32 79.27
N PRO A 79 -33.87 58.14 79.55
CA PRO A 79 -32.90 58.56 78.54
C PRO A 79 -32.10 57.41 77.95
N MET A 80 -31.91 56.32 78.71
CA MET A 80 -31.15 55.14 78.28
C MET A 80 -31.96 54.35 77.24
N VAL A 81 -33.22 54.03 77.55
CA VAL A 81 -34.14 53.33 76.63
C VAL A 81 -34.29 54.12 75.33
N ARG A 82 -34.42 55.46 75.41
CA ARG A 82 -34.41 56.34 74.22
C ARG A 82 -33.13 56.18 73.39
N GLN A 83 -31.95 56.17 74.01
CA GLN A 83 -30.70 55.94 73.29
C GLN A 83 -30.64 54.56 72.62
N GLU A 84 -31.17 53.50 73.23
CA GLU A 84 -31.19 52.16 72.65
C GLU A 84 -32.04 52.10 71.38
N VAL A 85 -33.27 52.61 71.47
CA VAL A 85 -34.24 52.69 70.36
C VAL A 85 -33.68 53.54 69.22
N ALA A 86 -33.16 54.73 69.53
CA ALA A 86 -32.52 55.63 68.57
C ALA A 86 -31.30 55.00 67.88
N ARG A 87 -30.44 54.28 68.63
CA ARG A 87 -29.28 53.58 68.06
C ARG A 87 -29.68 52.35 67.25
N PHE A 88 -30.79 51.71 67.58
CA PHE A 88 -31.28 50.55 66.83
C PHE A 88 -31.93 50.94 65.49
N SER A 89 -32.67 52.07 65.47
CA SER A 89 -33.37 52.60 64.30
C SER A 89 -32.44 53.15 63.20
N GLN A 90 -31.21 53.57 63.56
CA GLN A 90 -30.20 54.10 62.64
C GLN A 90 -29.95 53.19 61.43
N ARG A 91 -30.39 53.64 60.25
CA ARG A 91 -30.13 52.99 58.95
C ARG A 91 -28.69 53.26 58.51
N GLY A 92 -28.06 52.28 57.89
CA GLY A 92 -26.77 52.43 57.22
C GLY A 92 -26.76 51.65 55.91
N TRP A 93 -25.98 52.10 54.93
CA TRP A 93 -25.86 51.54 53.57
C TRP A 93 -25.92 50.00 53.51
N TRP A 94 -25.22 49.33 54.42
CA TRP A 94 -25.02 47.88 54.44
C TRP A 94 -25.99 47.12 55.37
N ARG A 95 -26.90 47.81 56.06
CA ARG A 95 -27.78 47.23 57.10
C ARG A 95 -29.23 47.17 56.61
N PRO A 96 -29.90 45.99 56.64
CA PRO A 96 -31.32 45.90 56.35
C PRO A 96 -32.14 46.66 57.39
N HIS A 97 -33.36 47.03 57.04
CA HIS A 97 -34.32 47.57 58.02
C HIS A 97 -34.62 46.49 59.06
N ARG A 98 -34.39 46.81 60.33
CA ARG A 98 -34.65 45.94 61.48
C ARG A 98 -35.90 46.44 62.20
N PRO A 99 -36.87 45.58 62.53
CA PRO A 99 -38.09 46.01 63.19
C PRO A 99 -37.84 46.34 64.66
N ILE A 100 -38.59 47.33 65.13
CA ILE A 100 -38.80 47.64 66.55
C ILE A 100 -40.23 47.21 66.87
N ILE A 101 -40.43 46.47 67.96
CA ILE A 101 -41.73 45.99 68.42
C ILE A 101 -42.03 46.65 69.78
N PRO A 102 -42.84 47.72 69.82
CA PRO A 102 -43.22 48.37 71.05
C PRO A 102 -44.37 47.63 71.72
N ILE A 103 -44.15 47.18 72.95
CA ILE A 103 -45.19 46.69 73.87
C ILE A 103 -45.64 47.88 74.70
N ASN A 104 -46.94 48.18 74.66
CA ASN A 104 -47.53 49.40 75.16
C ASN A 104 -48.34 49.10 76.42
N VAL A 105 -47.64 49.02 77.55
CA VAL A 105 -48.21 48.66 78.84
C VAL A 105 -49.09 49.81 79.34
N GLY A 106 -50.39 49.60 79.48
CA GLY A 106 -51.33 50.63 79.97
C GLY A 106 -51.40 51.89 79.12
N GLY A 107 -51.18 51.80 77.80
CA GLY A 107 -51.25 52.96 76.89
C GLY A 107 -50.21 54.04 77.17
N VAL A 108 -49.11 53.72 77.86
CA VAL A 108 -48.06 54.69 78.21
C VAL A 108 -47.40 55.30 76.97
N LEU A 109 -47.13 54.50 75.95
CA LEU A 109 -46.43 54.97 74.75
C LEU A 109 -47.27 55.95 73.92
N ASP A 110 -48.60 55.90 74.05
CA ASP A 110 -49.53 56.82 73.36
C ASP A 110 -49.56 58.20 74.01
N ARG A 111 -49.21 58.27 75.30
CA ARG A 111 -49.16 59.51 76.09
C ARG A 111 -47.80 60.22 75.99
N VAL A 112 -46.80 59.61 75.33
CA VAL A 112 -45.42 60.13 75.22
C VAL A 112 -44.99 60.20 73.76
N ALA A 113 -44.58 61.39 73.31
CA ALA A 113 -44.04 61.57 71.96
C ALA A 113 -42.68 60.87 71.79
N TRP A 114 -42.59 59.99 70.80
CA TRP A 114 -41.40 59.23 70.40
C TRP A 114 -41.32 59.13 68.87
N GLU A 115 -40.31 59.79 68.30
CA GLU A 115 -40.12 59.93 66.85
C GLU A 115 -39.85 58.58 66.18
N GLU A 116 -38.98 57.75 66.78
CA GLU A 116 -38.57 56.46 66.26
C GLU A 116 -39.70 55.40 66.24
N LEU A 117 -40.79 55.64 66.98
CA LEU A 117 -41.96 54.77 66.99
C LEU A 117 -43.11 55.26 66.09
N THR A 118 -42.91 56.36 65.37
CA THR A 118 -43.97 56.96 64.52
C THR A 118 -44.40 55.96 63.44
N GLY A 119 -45.69 55.64 63.41
CA GLY A 119 -46.26 54.69 62.44
C GLY A 119 -46.01 53.20 62.75
N LEU A 120 -45.38 52.84 63.87
CA LEU A 120 -45.26 51.45 64.29
C LEU A 120 -46.52 50.98 65.03
N TYR A 121 -46.98 49.77 64.73
CA TYR A 121 -48.02 49.11 65.53
C TYR A 121 -47.50 48.83 66.94
N ARG A 122 -48.30 49.21 67.94
CA ARG A 122 -47.98 49.10 69.36
C ARG A 122 -48.79 47.94 69.94
N VAL A 123 -48.10 46.90 70.38
CA VAL A 123 -48.74 45.70 70.96
C VAL A 123 -49.34 46.08 72.31
N PRO A 124 -50.67 46.05 72.49
CA PRO A 124 -51.30 46.46 73.75
C PRO A 124 -51.01 45.44 74.86
N GLU A 125 -50.78 45.92 76.09
CA GLU A 125 -50.58 45.07 77.26
C GLU A 125 -51.17 45.75 78.51
N THR A 126 -51.68 45.00 79.48
CA THR A 126 -52.35 45.59 80.66
C THR A 126 -51.37 46.02 81.77
N VAL A 127 -51.77 46.95 82.63
CA VAL A 127 -50.93 47.43 83.75
C VAL A 127 -50.73 46.32 84.80
N GLU A 128 -51.74 45.49 85.03
CA GLU A 128 -51.74 44.38 85.99
C GLU A 128 -50.53 43.44 85.80
N ILE A 129 -50.11 43.28 84.54
CA ILE A 129 -49.03 42.42 84.10
C ILE A 129 -47.63 42.92 84.54
N GLN A 130 -47.47 44.19 84.92
CA GLN A 130 -46.26 44.65 85.63
C GLN A 130 -46.09 43.96 86.99
N THR A 131 -47.20 43.57 87.62
CA THR A 131 -47.26 42.92 88.94
C THR A 131 -47.16 41.41 88.86
N SER A 132 -47.84 40.78 87.89
CA SER A 132 -47.78 39.33 87.70
C SER A 132 -46.52 38.87 86.95
N GLY A 133 -45.96 39.74 86.10
CA GLY A 133 -44.79 39.45 85.26
C GLY A 133 -45.05 38.51 84.09
N ILE A 134 -46.27 38.02 83.87
CA ILE A 134 -46.59 37.03 82.84
C ILE A 134 -47.06 37.73 81.54
N PRO A 135 -46.34 37.63 80.41
CA PRO A 135 -46.76 38.21 79.15
C PRO A 135 -48.03 37.55 78.58
N ALA A 136 -48.87 38.33 77.90
CA ALA A 136 -50.01 37.74 77.20
C ALA A 136 -49.54 36.81 76.07
N ALA A 137 -50.21 35.66 75.91
CA ALA A 137 -49.91 34.69 74.86
C ALA A 137 -50.01 35.30 73.45
N GLU A 138 -50.88 36.29 73.26
CA GLU A 138 -50.98 37.06 72.02
C GLU A 138 -49.74 37.94 71.79
N THR A 139 -49.20 38.60 72.82
CA THR A 139 -47.95 39.38 72.74
C THR A 139 -46.78 38.50 72.29
N ILE A 140 -46.61 37.32 72.90
CA ILE A 140 -45.56 36.36 72.53
C ILE A 140 -45.74 35.92 71.06
N ARG A 141 -46.97 35.56 70.67
CA ARG A 141 -47.31 35.15 69.30
C ARG A 141 -47.08 36.26 68.26
N LEU A 142 -47.37 37.52 68.59
CA LEU A 142 -47.12 38.67 67.70
C LEU A 142 -45.62 38.93 67.52
N ILE A 143 -44.82 38.79 68.58
CA ILE A 143 -43.36 38.91 68.51
C ILE A 143 -42.78 37.77 67.65
N ALA A 144 -43.19 36.52 67.88
CA ALA A 144 -42.73 35.36 67.11
C ALA A 144 -43.14 35.41 65.62
N ASN A 145 -44.35 35.91 65.33
CA ASN A 145 -44.83 36.08 63.95
C ASN A 145 -44.26 37.33 63.25
N SER A 146 -43.46 38.16 63.93
CA SER A 146 -42.80 39.29 63.28
C SER A 146 -41.81 38.77 62.22
N HIS A 147 -42.03 39.19 60.97
CA HIS A 147 -41.66 38.38 59.79
C HIS A 147 -40.16 38.37 59.42
N SER A 148 -39.26 38.70 60.36
CA SER A 148 -37.81 38.86 60.13
C SER A 148 -36.91 37.94 60.97
N PHE A 149 -37.39 36.77 61.42
CA PHE A 149 -36.50 35.75 61.99
C PHE A 149 -35.61 35.10 60.91
N THR A 150 -34.46 35.71 60.69
CA THR A 150 -33.55 35.48 59.56
C THR A 150 -32.74 34.18 59.65
N ARG A 151 -33.35 33.00 59.45
CA ARG A 151 -32.60 31.75 59.21
C ARG A 151 -32.42 31.35 57.73
N ARG A 152 -33.25 31.86 56.78
CA ARG A 152 -33.18 31.47 55.35
C ARG A 152 -32.21 32.31 54.50
N ASN A 153 -32.09 33.62 54.77
CA ASN A 153 -31.33 34.56 53.91
C ASN A 153 -29.82 34.66 54.22
N GLN A 154 -29.35 34.11 55.35
CA GLN A 154 -27.92 34.09 55.70
C GLN A 154 -27.19 32.84 55.18
N ARG A 155 -27.87 31.67 55.18
CA ARG A 155 -27.29 30.40 54.67
C ARG A 155 -27.02 30.44 53.17
N THR A 156 -27.93 31.02 52.38
CA THR A 156 -27.76 31.17 50.92
C THR A 156 -26.57 32.05 50.57
N ARG A 157 -26.44 33.22 51.21
CA ARG A 157 -25.33 34.16 50.97
C ARG A 157 -23.94 33.54 51.24
N TRP A 158 -23.82 32.72 52.29
CA TRP A 158 -22.56 32.04 52.62
C TRP A 158 -22.16 31.00 51.56
N LEU A 159 -23.12 30.19 51.08
CA LEU A 159 -22.85 29.20 50.03
C LEU A 159 -22.48 29.88 48.70
N SER A 160 -23.15 30.97 48.33
CA SER A 160 -22.83 31.75 47.12
C SER A 160 -21.43 32.36 47.15
N MET A 161 -21.00 32.93 48.29
CA MET A 161 -19.67 33.53 48.43
C MET A 161 -18.55 32.48 48.34
N GLY A 162 -18.71 31.31 48.97
CA GLY A 162 -17.72 30.24 48.91
C GLY A 162 -17.48 29.72 47.48
N ALA A 163 -18.56 29.51 46.72
CA ALA A 163 -18.48 29.05 45.33
C ALA A 163 -17.75 30.05 44.40
N LEU A 164 -17.97 31.36 44.60
CA LEU A 164 -17.35 32.40 43.79
C LEU A 164 -15.82 32.45 43.96
N VAL A 165 -15.32 32.28 45.20
CA VAL A 165 -13.87 32.30 45.50
C VAL A 165 -13.16 31.12 44.83
N VAL A 166 -13.76 29.92 44.85
CA VAL A 166 -13.21 28.73 44.19
C VAL A 166 -13.15 28.93 42.66
N LEU A 167 -14.23 29.43 42.06
CA LEU A 167 -14.28 29.74 40.62
C LEU A 167 -13.20 30.74 40.18
N LEU A 168 -12.99 31.81 40.94
CA LEU A 168 -11.96 32.81 40.65
C LEU A 168 -10.54 32.22 40.77
N ALA A 169 -10.28 31.37 41.77
CA ALA A 169 -9.00 30.69 41.91
C ALA A 169 -8.71 29.75 40.72
N SER A 170 -9.71 28.98 40.26
CA SER A 170 -9.58 28.10 39.09
C SER A 170 -9.35 28.86 37.77
N LEU A 171 -9.93 30.05 37.61
CA LEU A 171 -9.69 30.90 36.44
C LEU A 171 -8.25 31.44 36.39
N VAL A 172 -7.68 31.81 37.54
CA VAL A 172 -6.29 32.30 37.62
C VAL A 172 -5.30 31.17 37.31
N THR A 173 -5.48 29.97 37.87
CA THR A 173 -4.59 28.83 37.58
C THR A 173 -4.70 28.37 36.14
N GLY A 174 -5.92 28.32 35.57
CA GLY A 174 -6.14 28.04 34.16
C GLY A 174 -5.47 29.06 33.22
N GLY A 175 -5.53 30.36 33.56
CA GLY A 175 -4.89 31.42 32.78
C GLY A 175 -3.35 31.34 32.77
N LEU A 176 -2.74 30.95 33.89
CA LEU A 176 -1.29 30.72 33.97
C LEU A 176 -0.86 29.51 33.12
N ALA A 177 -1.54 28.37 33.27
CA ALA A 177 -1.26 27.16 32.49
C ALA A 177 -1.44 27.39 30.97
N TRP A 178 -2.45 28.15 30.56
CA TRP A 178 -2.68 28.52 29.16
C TRP A 178 -1.53 29.38 28.59
N ARG A 179 -0.97 30.28 29.40
CA ARG A 179 0.15 31.15 29.00
C ARG A 179 1.44 30.35 28.78
N GLU A 180 1.71 29.33 29.60
CA GLU A 180 2.87 28.45 29.40
C GLU A 180 2.68 27.53 28.20
N SER A 181 1.48 26.96 28.03
CA SER A 181 1.14 26.12 26.87
C SER A 181 1.33 26.88 25.54
N ARG A 182 0.92 28.16 25.47
CA ARG A 182 1.18 29.03 24.31
C ARG A 182 2.67 29.15 23.96
N LYS A 183 3.53 29.43 24.94
CA LYS A 183 4.98 29.57 24.72
C LYS A 183 5.60 28.26 24.22
N ALA A 184 5.19 27.12 24.78
CA ALA A 184 5.64 25.81 24.32
C ALA A 184 5.18 25.52 22.87
N LEU A 185 3.96 25.94 22.51
CA LEU A 185 3.43 25.79 21.15
C LEU A 185 4.18 26.67 20.12
N GLU A 186 4.54 27.90 20.51
CA GLU A 186 5.31 28.83 19.68
C GLU A 186 6.75 28.33 19.46
N ALA A 187 7.45 27.94 20.53
CA ALA A 187 8.77 27.32 20.43
C ALA A 187 8.77 26.01 19.62
N GLY A 188 7.72 25.20 19.76
CA GLY A 188 7.54 23.98 18.96
C GLY A 188 7.34 24.25 17.46
N ARG A 189 6.67 25.36 17.09
CA ARG A 189 6.50 25.79 15.69
C ARG A 189 7.82 26.29 15.09
N GLU A 190 8.61 27.04 15.85
CA GLU A 190 9.94 27.50 15.39
C GLU A 190 10.90 26.33 15.20
N ALA A 191 10.96 25.39 16.15
CA ALA A 191 11.76 24.18 16.03
C ALA A 191 11.33 23.29 14.84
N ALA A 192 10.02 23.15 14.61
CA ALA A 192 9.50 22.43 13.45
C ALA A 192 9.86 23.13 12.13
N SER A 193 9.77 24.47 12.08
CA SER A 193 10.16 25.27 10.91
C SER A 193 11.65 25.13 10.58
N GLN A 194 12.53 25.23 11.58
CA GLN A 194 13.98 25.03 11.38
C GLN A 194 14.31 23.60 10.94
N THR A 195 13.64 22.59 11.51
CA THR A 195 13.80 21.18 11.10
C THR A 195 13.39 20.99 9.63
N GLU A 196 12.31 21.63 9.18
CA GLU A 196 11.86 21.52 7.79
C GLU A 196 12.77 22.26 6.81
N ILE A 197 13.30 23.43 7.17
CA ILE A 197 14.34 24.12 6.39
C ILE A 197 15.60 23.25 6.25
N ALA A 198 16.05 22.61 7.34
CA ALA A 198 17.20 21.70 7.30
C ALA A 198 16.96 20.49 6.39
N ARG A 199 15.76 19.88 6.44
CA ARG A 199 15.36 18.79 5.51
C ARG A 199 15.32 19.25 4.05
N GLN A 200 14.83 20.46 3.77
CA GLN A 200 14.81 21.00 2.42
C GLN A 200 16.23 21.22 1.88
N GLN A 201 17.15 21.72 2.71
CA GLN A 201 18.56 21.86 2.34
C GLN A 201 19.23 20.50 2.11
N GLU A 202 18.97 19.50 2.96
CA GLU A 202 19.49 18.14 2.79
C GLU A 202 18.93 17.48 1.50
N ALA A 203 17.64 17.66 1.21
CA ALA A 203 17.01 17.18 -0.02
C ALA A 203 17.61 17.83 -1.27
N LEU A 204 17.83 19.16 -1.26
CA LEU A 204 18.47 19.89 -2.34
C LEU A 204 19.93 19.44 -2.55
N ALA A 205 20.67 19.19 -1.47
CA ALA A 205 22.03 18.65 -1.55
C ALA A 205 22.04 17.26 -2.20
N LYS A 206 21.15 16.34 -1.77
CA LYS A 206 20.98 15.01 -2.37
C LYS A 206 20.60 15.10 -3.86
N GLN A 207 19.70 16.01 -4.24
CA GLN A 207 19.32 16.22 -5.63
C GLN A 207 20.50 16.68 -6.50
N LYS A 208 21.33 17.61 -6.00
CA LYS A 208 22.55 18.05 -6.70
C LYS A 208 23.55 16.89 -6.90
N THR A 209 23.74 16.04 -5.89
CA THR A 209 24.62 14.87 -5.99
C THR A 209 24.11 13.84 -7.01
N ILE A 210 22.80 13.55 -7.02
CA ILE A 210 22.19 12.66 -8.01
C ILE A 210 22.35 13.23 -9.41
N TYR A 211 22.08 14.52 -9.61
CA TYR A 211 22.26 15.17 -10.91
C TYR A 211 23.72 15.10 -11.39
N ALA A 212 24.70 15.33 -10.51
CA ALA A 212 26.12 15.19 -10.85
C ALA A 212 26.48 13.75 -11.27
N GLN A 213 25.96 12.74 -10.57
CA GLN A 213 26.14 11.33 -10.92
C GLN A 213 25.50 10.97 -12.27
N GLU A 214 24.32 11.50 -12.58
CA GLU A 214 23.67 11.32 -13.89
C GLU A 214 24.47 11.95 -15.03
N GLN A 215 25.10 13.11 -14.82
CA GLN A 215 25.97 13.73 -15.83
C GLN A 215 27.27 12.92 -16.03
N GLU A 216 27.88 12.43 -14.94
CA GLU A 216 29.05 11.55 -15.02
C GLU A 216 28.74 10.25 -15.76
N GLN A 217 27.57 9.65 -15.50
CA GLN A 217 27.14 8.44 -16.19
C GLN A 217 26.86 8.70 -17.68
N LYS A 218 26.19 9.80 -18.04
CA LYS A 218 26.00 10.18 -19.45
C LYS A 218 27.33 10.41 -20.19
N ALA A 219 28.32 11.00 -19.53
CA ALA A 219 29.66 11.17 -20.11
C ALA A 219 30.38 9.81 -20.33
N LYS A 220 30.18 8.84 -19.43
CA LYS A 220 30.69 7.46 -19.59
C LYS A 220 29.96 6.72 -20.72
N GLU A 221 28.64 6.87 -20.84
CA GLU A 221 27.86 6.28 -21.92
C GLU A 221 28.26 6.85 -23.29
N GLN A 222 28.48 8.17 -23.38
CA GLN A 222 28.98 8.83 -24.60
C GLN A 222 30.39 8.37 -24.99
N THR A 223 31.30 8.20 -24.03
CA THR A 223 32.66 7.70 -24.33
C THR A 223 32.66 6.22 -24.70
N ALA A 224 31.82 5.38 -24.06
CA ALA A 224 31.63 3.99 -24.46
C ALA A 224 31.06 3.86 -25.88
N TYR A 225 30.05 4.66 -26.23
CA TYR A 225 29.49 4.70 -27.58
C TYR A 225 30.52 5.15 -28.62
N ALA A 226 31.32 6.19 -28.34
CA ALA A 226 32.39 6.64 -29.23
C ALA A 226 33.46 5.54 -29.47
N LEU A 227 33.81 4.78 -28.42
CA LEU A 227 34.73 3.64 -28.52
C LEU A 227 34.14 2.50 -29.35
N GLU A 228 32.85 2.20 -29.21
CA GLU A 228 32.15 1.19 -30.02
C GLU A 228 32.08 1.59 -31.50
N GLN A 229 31.84 2.87 -31.80
CA GLN A 229 31.91 3.40 -33.17
C GLN A 229 33.33 3.26 -33.74
N GLN A 230 34.37 3.57 -32.97
CA GLN A 230 35.76 3.39 -33.38
C GLN A 230 36.09 1.92 -33.70
N HIS A 231 35.71 0.98 -32.82
CA HIS A 231 35.91 -0.45 -33.07
C HIS A 231 35.09 -0.96 -34.27
N THR A 232 33.92 -0.39 -34.53
CA THR A 232 33.10 -0.76 -35.69
C THR A 232 33.71 -0.26 -36.99
N ALA A 233 34.23 0.98 -37.02
CA ALA A 233 34.99 1.50 -38.15
C ALA A 233 36.29 0.68 -38.40
N GLN A 234 37.00 0.28 -37.35
CA GLN A 234 38.16 -0.62 -37.46
C GLN A 234 37.79 -1.97 -38.09
N ARG A 235 36.71 -2.61 -37.63
CA ARG A 235 36.21 -3.88 -38.20
C ARG A 235 35.82 -3.74 -39.67
N GLN A 236 35.12 -2.67 -40.05
CA GLN A 236 34.77 -2.39 -41.45
C GLN A 236 36.02 -2.17 -42.31
N THR A 237 37.04 -1.49 -41.77
CA THR A 237 38.31 -1.25 -42.49
C THR A 237 39.09 -2.55 -42.70
N ALA A 238 39.18 -3.41 -41.68
CA ALA A 238 39.81 -4.72 -41.78
C ALA A 238 39.08 -5.63 -42.78
N TYR A 239 37.74 -5.66 -42.74
CA TYR A 239 36.93 -6.41 -43.71
C TYR A 239 37.12 -5.91 -45.15
N ALA A 240 37.18 -4.59 -45.37
CA ALA A 240 37.45 -4.03 -46.68
C ALA A 240 38.86 -4.39 -47.21
N GLN A 241 39.87 -4.44 -46.33
CA GLN A 241 41.21 -4.92 -46.68
C GLN A 241 41.22 -6.41 -47.05
N GLU A 242 40.50 -7.24 -46.30
CA GLU A 242 40.36 -8.68 -46.58
C GLU A 242 39.66 -8.92 -47.92
N GLN A 243 38.54 -8.24 -48.20
CA GLN A 243 37.86 -8.32 -49.49
C GLN A 243 38.78 -7.88 -50.66
N LYS A 244 39.58 -6.83 -50.47
CA LYS A 244 40.59 -6.42 -51.46
C LYS A 244 41.68 -7.48 -51.68
N ALA A 245 42.13 -8.15 -50.62
CA ALA A 245 43.09 -9.25 -50.72
C ALA A 245 42.50 -10.48 -51.45
N ILE A 246 41.25 -10.83 -51.17
CA ILE A 246 40.51 -11.91 -51.86
C ILE A 246 40.37 -11.58 -53.35
N ALA A 247 39.94 -10.36 -53.70
CA ALA A 247 39.82 -9.91 -55.10
C ALA A 247 41.17 -9.93 -55.83
N THR A 248 42.26 -9.53 -55.16
CA THR A 248 43.62 -9.58 -55.75
C THR A 248 44.04 -11.03 -56.03
N ARG A 249 43.77 -11.96 -55.10
CA ARG A 249 44.05 -13.39 -55.29
C ARG A 249 43.22 -14.02 -56.41
N SER A 250 41.93 -13.66 -56.53
CA SER A 250 41.08 -14.19 -57.60
C SER A 250 41.51 -13.68 -58.97
N GLN A 251 41.96 -12.43 -59.08
CA GLN A 251 42.57 -11.90 -60.30
C GLN A 251 43.85 -12.66 -60.68
N GLN A 252 44.79 -12.86 -59.75
CA GLN A 252 46.02 -13.62 -59.99
C GLN A 252 45.73 -15.08 -60.41
N GLN A 253 44.72 -15.71 -59.80
CA GLN A 253 44.27 -17.05 -60.21
C GLN A 253 43.74 -17.06 -61.64
N ALA A 254 42.88 -16.09 -62.01
CA ALA A 254 42.34 -15.96 -63.35
C ALA A 254 43.42 -15.71 -64.41
N GLU A 255 44.40 -14.84 -64.12
CA GLU A 255 45.56 -14.59 -64.98
C GLU A 255 46.39 -15.86 -65.19
N SER A 256 46.71 -16.59 -64.11
CA SER A 256 47.45 -17.87 -64.20
C SER A 256 46.68 -18.97 -64.94
N ALA A 257 45.35 -18.98 -64.85
CA ALA A 257 44.49 -19.92 -65.58
C ALA A 257 44.45 -19.58 -67.07
N ALA A 258 44.35 -18.30 -67.43
CA ALA A 258 44.42 -17.83 -68.81
C ALA A 258 45.79 -18.13 -69.45
N GLU A 259 46.89 -18.01 -68.70
CA GLU A 259 48.22 -18.36 -69.18
C GLU A 259 48.39 -19.86 -69.43
N ARG A 260 47.90 -20.72 -68.51
CA ARG A 260 47.84 -22.17 -68.71
C ARG A 260 47.00 -22.55 -69.93
N ALA A 261 45.87 -21.88 -70.16
CA ALA A 261 45.03 -22.12 -71.34
C ALA A 261 45.78 -21.80 -72.65
N ARG A 262 46.53 -20.68 -72.71
CA ARG A 262 47.39 -20.35 -73.87
C ARG A 262 48.50 -21.38 -74.07
N GLN A 263 49.12 -21.87 -73.00
CA GLN A 263 50.14 -22.93 -73.07
C GLN A 263 49.55 -24.25 -73.58
N GLN A 264 48.34 -24.62 -73.14
CA GLN A 264 47.62 -25.79 -73.65
C GLN A 264 47.24 -25.65 -75.12
N GLU A 265 46.78 -24.48 -75.55
CA GLU A 265 46.46 -24.22 -76.96
C GLU A 265 47.71 -24.30 -77.86
N ALA A 266 48.84 -23.75 -77.41
CA ALA A 266 50.12 -23.85 -78.10
C ALA A 266 50.62 -25.30 -78.18
N LEU A 267 50.48 -26.07 -77.09
CA LEU A 267 50.82 -27.49 -77.07
C LEU A 267 49.89 -28.31 -77.98
N ALA A 268 48.59 -28.01 -78.02
CA ALA A 268 47.63 -28.66 -78.90
C ALA A 268 47.95 -28.39 -80.39
N LYS A 269 48.34 -27.16 -80.75
CA LYS A 269 48.80 -26.82 -82.11
C LYS A 269 50.06 -27.60 -82.48
N LYS A 270 51.05 -27.67 -81.59
CA LYS A 270 52.28 -28.45 -81.79
C LYS A 270 52.01 -29.94 -81.92
N ASN A 271 51.10 -30.49 -81.10
CA ASN A 271 50.69 -31.89 -81.17
C ASN A 271 49.93 -32.20 -82.47
N ALA A 272 49.09 -31.29 -82.97
CA ALA A 272 48.42 -31.45 -84.25
C ALA A 272 49.41 -31.40 -85.44
N GLU A 273 50.48 -30.61 -85.33
CA GLU A 273 51.56 -30.58 -86.33
C GLU A 273 52.40 -31.87 -86.31
N ILE A 274 52.77 -32.36 -85.12
CA ILE A 274 53.42 -33.68 -84.94
C ILE A 274 52.53 -34.80 -85.47
N ALA A 275 51.21 -34.75 -85.23
CA ALA A 275 50.27 -35.75 -85.74
C ALA A 275 50.24 -35.78 -87.27
N ARG A 276 50.28 -34.61 -87.95
CA ARG A 276 50.37 -34.55 -89.42
C ARG A 276 51.69 -35.12 -89.94
N GLN A 277 52.81 -34.84 -89.27
CA GLN A 277 54.11 -35.42 -89.63
C GLN A 277 54.11 -36.94 -89.42
N GLN A 278 53.57 -37.43 -88.30
CA GLN A 278 53.39 -38.86 -88.03
C GLN A 278 52.44 -39.52 -89.03
N GLU A 279 51.38 -38.85 -89.50
CA GLU A 279 50.48 -39.38 -90.52
C GLU A 279 51.18 -39.48 -91.89
N GLN A 280 52.02 -38.51 -92.26
CA GLN A 280 52.85 -38.59 -93.47
C GLN A 280 53.87 -39.75 -93.39
N ILE A 281 54.55 -39.90 -92.25
CA ILE A 281 55.46 -41.03 -91.99
C ILE A 281 54.69 -42.36 -91.98
N ALA A 282 53.50 -42.41 -91.38
CA ALA A 282 52.68 -43.63 -91.34
C ALA A 282 52.17 -44.01 -92.73
N ARG A 283 51.85 -43.06 -93.62
CA ARG A 283 51.50 -43.33 -95.02
C ARG A 283 52.69 -43.86 -95.82
N ALA A 284 53.90 -43.35 -95.60
CA ALA A 284 55.12 -43.89 -96.20
C ALA A 284 55.42 -45.31 -95.67
N ASN A 285 55.39 -45.48 -94.35
CA ASN A 285 55.62 -46.76 -93.69
C ASN A 285 54.53 -47.80 -94.02
N ALA A 286 53.29 -47.41 -94.31
CA ALA A 286 52.23 -48.33 -94.72
C ALA A 286 52.51 -48.93 -96.11
N GLN A 287 53.01 -48.12 -97.05
CA GLN A 287 53.45 -48.60 -98.37
C GLN A 287 54.68 -49.53 -98.27
N GLU A 288 55.47 -49.42 -97.21
CA GLU A 288 56.61 -50.30 -96.93
C GLU A 288 56.20 -51.53 -96.10
N ALA A 289 55.20 -51.41 -95.23
CA ALA A 289 54.63 -52.50 -94.45
C ALA A 289 53.77 -53.44 -95.30
N GLU A 290 53.06 -52.95 -96.32
CA GLU A 290 52.40 -53.81 -97.32
C GLU A 290 53.41 -54.70 -98.07
N ARG A 291 54.68 -54.30 -98.17
CA ARG A 291 55.77 -55.16 -98.70
C ARG A 291 56.30 -56.18 -97.68
N GLN A 292 56.11 -55.97 -96.38
CA GLN A 292 56.66 -56.83 -95.30
C GLN A 292 55.61 -57.74 -94.64
N GLN A 293 54.33 -57.38 -94.68
CA GLN A 293 53.22 -58.17 -94.14
C GLN A 293 52.94 -59.46 -94.95
N ALA A 294 53.55 -59.60 -96.13
CA ALA A 294 53.57 -60.87 -96.87
C ALA A 294 54.38 -61.99 -96.18
N THR A 295 55.17 -61.70 -95.14
CA THR A 295 56.20 -62.63 -94.61
C THR A 295 56.17 -62.96 -93.11
N ALA A 296 55.30 -62.33 -92.29
CA ALA A 296 55.44 -62.40 -90.82
C ALA A 296 54.20 -62.84 -90.02
N GLN A 297 53.17 -63.43 -90.64
CA GLN A 297 51.98 -63.92 -89.92
C GLN A 297 52.16 -65.34 -89.32
N ALA A 298 53.28 -65.58 -88.62
CA ALA A 298 53.68 -66.93 -88.19
C ALA A 298 54.43 -67.02 -86.82
N ALA A 299 53.98 -66.31 -85.79
CA ALA A 299 54.29 -66.60 -84.38
C ALA A 299 53.18 -66.03 -83.47
N ARG A 300 52.33 -66.85 -82.84
CA ARG A 300 52.46 -67.32 -81.43
C ARG A 300 52.56 -66.14 -80.44
N LEU A 301 51.61 -65.88 -79.53
CA LEU A 301 50.67 -66.78 -78.82
C LEU A 301 51.38 -68.00 -78.20
N ALA A 302 52.11 -67.76 -77.09
CA ALA A 302 52.51 -68.75 -76.09
C ALA A 302 53.12 -68.07 -74.84
N GLU A 303 52.30 -67.50 -73.94
CA GLU A 303 52.78 -67.11 -72.59
C GLU A 303 51.66 -67.05 -71.53
N GLU A 304 50.76 -68.04 -71.57
CA GLU A 304 50.19 -68.54 -70.32
C GLU A 304 51.26 -69.39 -69.61
N GLU A 305 51.55 -69.13 -68.33
CA GLU A 305 51.65 -70.20 -67.29
C GLU A 305 51.97 -69.69 -65.87
N GLU A 306 52.60 -68.52 -65.69
CA GLU A 306 53.17 -68.13 -64.38
C GLU A 306 52.13 -67.93 -63.24
N ARG A 307 50.86 -67.71 -63.58
CA ARG A 307 49.84 -67.24 -62.63
C ARG A 307 49.29 -68.29 -61.64
N LYS A 308 49.62 -69.58 -61.80
CA LYS A 308 48.92 -70.69 -61.11
C LYS A 308 49.51 -71.22 -59.79
N LYS A 309 50.60 -70.65 -59.24
CA LYS A 309 51.35 -71.26 -58.11
C LYS A 309 51.30 -70.57 -56.72
N LYS A 310 50.45 -69.55 -56.47
CA LYS A 310 50.60 -68.70 -55.26
C LYS A 310 49.40 -68.46 -54.32
N LEU A 311 48.25 -69.13 -54.46
CA LEU A 311 47.08 -68.87 -53.58
C LEU A 311 46.54 -70.12 -52.87
N GLN A 312 47.33 -70.72 -51.97
CA GLN A 312 46.88 -71.82 -51.09
C GLN A 312 47.40 -71.68 -49.65
N ALA A 313 47.47 -70.44 -49.15
CA ALA A 313 48.03 -70.09 -47.83
C ALA A 313 47.06 -69.31 -46.91
N VAL A 314 45.76 -69.25 -47.25
CA VAL A 314 44.79 -68.34 -46.59
C VAL A 314 43.75 -69.08 -45.72
N GLU A 315 43.50 -70.38 -45.94
CA GLU A 315 42.35 -71.08 -45.35
C GLU A 315 42.44 -71.42 -43.84
N LEU A 316 43.62 -71.31 -43.21
CA LEU A 316 43.80 -71.70 -41.80
C LEU A 316 43.66 -70.57 -40.77
N GLN A 317 43.53 -69.31 -41.19
CA GLN A 317 43.39 -68.18 -40.26
C GLN A 317 41.92 -67.81 -39.97
N ALA A 318 40.99 -68.17 -40.85
CA ALA A 318 39.59 -67.72 -40.85
C ALA A 318 38.66 -68.34 -39.78
N LYS A 319 39.16 -69.22 -38.89
CA LYS A 319 38.30 -69.99 -37.96
C LYS A 319 38.41 -69.57 -36.49
N ALA A 320 39.40 -68.77 -36.11
CA ALA A 320 39.59 -68.30 -34.73
C ALA A 320 38.83 -66.99 -34.42
N GLU A 321 38.75 -66.08 -35.39
CA GLU A 321 38.17 -64.73 -35.19
C GLU A 321 36.63 -64.75 -35.01
N LYS A 322 35.96 -65.80 -35.50
CA LYS A 322 34.50 -65.87 -35.54
C LYS A 322 33.82 -65.94 -34.16
N LEU A 323 34.45 -66.60 -33.18
CA LEU A 323 33.88 -66.77 -31.83
C LEU A 323 34.09 -65.54 -30.92
N GLN A 324 35.00 -64.64 -31.28
CA GLN A 324 35.31 -63.45 -30.48
C GLN A 324 34.40 -62.26 -30.86
N ALA A 325 33.93 -62.21 -32.12
CA ALA A 325 32.98 -61.21 -32.61
C ALA A 325 31.56 -61.35 -32.02
N GLU A 326 31.11 -62.58 -31.78
CA GLU A 326 29.73 -62.85 -31.30
C GLU A 326 29.50 -62.38 -29.84
N ALA A 327 30.55 -62.34 -29.01
CA ALA A 327 30.46 -61.86 -27.62
C ALA A 327 30.41 -60.31 -27.50
N GLU A 328 31.14 -59.59 -28.35
CA GLU A 328 31.11 -58.12 -28.35
C GLU A 328 29.78 -57.55 -28.87
N GLN A 329 29.05 -58.31 -29.68
CA GLN A 329 27.80 -57.86 -30.30
C GLN A 329 26.66 -57.78 -29.28
N GLY A 330 26.61 -58.68 -28.30
CA GLY A 330 25.59 -58.69 -27.23
C GLY A 330 25.68 -57.48 -26.27
N GLN A 331 26.89 -57.09 -25.85
CA GLN A 331 27.06 -55.92 -24.96
C GLN A 331 26.68 -54.59 -25.62
N LYS A 332 26.89 -54.48 -26.94
CA LYS A 332 26.51 -53.31 -27.75
C LYS A 332 24.99 -53.22 -27.88
N GLU A 333 24.28 -54.35 -27.99
CA GLU A 333 22.81 -54.42 -28.01
C GLU A 333 22.17 -53.97 -26.69
N GLU A 334 22.63 -54.50 -25.54
CA GLU A 334 22.10 -54.13 -24.22
C GLU A 334 22.28 -52.62 -23.93
N SER A 335 23.45 -52.08 -24.26
CA SER A 335 23.77 -50.65 -24.11
C SER A 335 22.86 -49.76 -24.96
N ALA A 336 22.57 -50.18 -26.20
CA ALA A 336 21.68 -49.45 -27.11
C ALA A 336 20.21 -49.49 -26.66
N LEU A 337 19.71 -50.61 -26.16
CA LEU A 337 18.35 -50.72 -25.61
C LEU A 337 18.14 -49.87 -24.36
N LYS A 338 19.17 -49.74 -23.51
CA LYS A 338 19.15 -48.87 -22.33
C LYS A 338 19.04 -47.38 -22.69
N LEU A 339 19.79 -46.94 -23.72
CA LEU A 339 19.69 -45.59 -24.29
C LEU A 339 18.26 -45.30 -24.81
N ILE A 340 17.65 -46.23 -25.54
CA ILE A 340 16.26 -46.09 -26.03
C ILE A 340 15.26 -46.01 -24.86
N THR A 341 15.47 -46.80 -23.81
CA THR A 341 14.60 -46.82 -22.63
C THR A 341 14.64 -45.48 -21.88
N GLU A 342 15.84 -44.91 -21.68
CA GLU A 342 15.96 -43.58 -21.08
C GLU A 342 15.38 -42.49 -21.98
N ALA A 343 15.64 -42.53 -23.29
CA ALA A 343 15.10 -41.60 -24.26
C ALA A 343 13.56 -41.60 -24.30
N ASN A 344 12.94 -42.78 -24.15
CA ASN A 344 11.49 -42.93 -24.10
C ASN A 344 10.87 -42.41 -22.80
N SER A 345 11.58 -42.45 -21.67
CA SER A 345 11.09 -41.84 -20.42
C SER A 345 10.88 -40.32 -20.52
N LYS A 346 11.56 -39.66 -21.48
CA LYS A 346 11.53 -38.21 -21.73
C LYS A 346 10.81 -37.83 -23.04
N LEU A 347 10.24 -38.79 -23.76
CA LEU A 347 9.68 -38.64 -25.12
C LEU A 347 8.67 -37.49 -25.26
N PHE A 348 7.80 -37.28 -24.26
CA PHE A 348 6.80 -36.21 -24.30
C PHE A 348 7.37 -34.82 -23.95
N GLN A 349 8.48 -34.79 -23.21
CA GLN A 349 9.17 -33.56 -22.79
C GLN A 349 10.07 -33.05 -23.91
N ASN A 350 10.99 -33.88 -24.42
CA ASN A 350 11.95 -33.47 -25.46
C ASN A 350 12.01 -34.47 -26.64
N PRO A 351 11.03 -34.44 -27.56
CA PRO A 351 10.99 -35.36 -28.71
C PRO A 351 12.22 -35.30 -29.64
N PRO A 352 12.83 -34.12 -29.95
CA PRO A 352 14.06 -34.05 -30.72
C PRO A 352 15.24 -34.79 -30.07
N GLN A 353 15.38 -34.70 -28.74
CA GLN A 353 16.41 -35.43 -28.01
C GLN A 353 16.16 -36.95 -28.05
N THR A 354 14.91 -37.39 -27.99
CA THR A 354 14.57 -38.81 -28.15
C THR A 354 14.92 -39.33 -29.55
N ILE A 355 14.73 -38.54 -30.62
CA ILE A 355 15.18 -38.90 -31.98
C ILE A 355 16.71 -39.04 -32.03
N LEU A 356 17.44 -38.08 -31.46
CA LEU A 356 18.90 -38.10 -31.42
C LEU A 356 19.42 -39.34 -30.67
N GLN A 357 18.89 -39.63 -29.49
CA GLN A 357 19.30 -40.78 -28.67
C GLN A 357 18.91 -42.13 -29.29
N ALA A 358 17.73 -42.24 -29.92
CA ALA A 358 17.33 -43.44 -30.65
C ALA A 358 18.19 -43.66 -31.91
N THR A 359 18.59 -42.58 -32.60
CA THR A 359 19.53 -42.66 -33.74
C THR A 359 20.93 -43.03 -33.27
N GLN A 360 21.37 -42.52 -32.11
CA GLN A 360 22.62 -42.93 -31.47
C GLN A 360 22.61 -44.42 -31.09
N ALA A 361 21.48 -44.94 -30.59
CA ALA A 361 21.31 -46.37 -30.33
C ALA A 361 21.44 -47.22 -31.61
N LEU A 362 20.86 -46.79 -32.75
CA LEU A 362 21.05 -47.41 -34.06
C LEU A 362 22.52 -47.42 -34.53
N THR A 363 23.30 -46.37 -34.21
CA THR A 363 24.76 -46.38 -34.46
C THR A 363 25.56 -47.23 -33.48
N THR A 364 24.97 -47.60 -32.35
CA THR A 364 25.62 -48.40 -31.29
C THR A 364 25.44 -49.89 -31.52
N SER A 365 24.27 -50.32 -32.00
CA SER A 365 24.02 -51.72 -32.39
C SER A 365 23.04 -51.84 -33.56
N ALA A 366 23.39 -52.69 -34.52
CA ALA A 366 22.54 -53.06 -35.67
C ALA A 366 21.58 -54.24 -35.36
N ALA A 367 21.39 -54.59 -34.08
CA ALA A 367 20.50 -55.68 -33.68
C ALA A 367 19.03 -55.40 -34.11
N PRO A 368 18.27 -56.40 -34.59
CA PRO A 368 16.88 -56.20 -35.01
C PRO A 368 15.96 -55.66 -33.91
N SER A 369 16.24 -56.02 -32.65
CA SER A 369 15.58 -55.53 -31.43
C SER A 369 15.75 -54.02 -31.25
N VAL A 370 16.99 -53.53 -31.32
CA VAL A 370 17.38 -52.11 -31.26
C VAL A 370 16.78 -51.36 -32.44
N ALA A 371 16.83 -51.94 -33.64
CA ALA A 371 16.25 -51.34 -34.84
C ALA A 371 14.74 -51.11 -34.69
N ALA A 372 13.97 -52.13 -34.30
CA ALA A 372 12.53 -52.02 -34.08
C ALA A 372 12.17 -51.03 -32.97
N ALA A 373 12.90 -51.07 -31.84
CA ALA A 373 12.67 -50.18 -30.71
C ALA A 373 12.99 -48.71 -31.04
N ALA A 374 14.13 -48.45 -31.69
CA ALA A 374 14.52 -47.11 -32.12
C ALA A 374 13.56 -46.56 -33.20
N GLN A 375 13.20 -47.37 -34.20
CA GLN A 375 12.29 -46.94 -35.27
C GLN A 375 10.90 -46.60 -34.73
N THR A 376 10.38 -47.39 -33.77
CA THR A 376 9.11 -47.09 -33.08
C THR A 376 9.19 -45.77 -32.28
N SER A 377 10.31 -45.56 -31.58
CA SER A 377 10.54 -44.37 -30.75
C SER A 377 10.69 -43.10 -31.61
N ILE A 378 11.45 -43.19 -32.70
CA ILE A 378 11.62 -42.12 -33.70
C ILE A 378 10.29 -41.81 -34.38
N GLN A 379 9.53 -42.81 -34.85
CA GLN A 379 8.25 -42.58 -35.49
C GLN A 379 7.24 -41.91 -34.54
N THR A 380 7.24 -42.30 -33.26
CA THR A 380 6.38 -41.68 -32.24
C THR A 380 6.79 -40.23 -31.97
N ALA A 381 8.09 -39.95 -31.88
CA ALA A 381 8.62 -38.60 -31.72
C ALA A 381 8.34 -37.70 -32.95
N VAL A 382 8.53 -38.21 -34.16
CA VAL A 382 8.23 -37.52 -35.43
C VAL A 382 6.73 -37.24 -35.53
N ASN A 383 5.86 -38.23 -35.28
CA ASN A 383 4.41 -38.02 -35.27
C ASN A 383 3.98 -36.95 -34.24
N LEU A 384 4.67 -36.87 -33.10
CA LEU A 384 4.41 -35.85 -32.07
C LEU A 384 4.90 -34.47 -32.51
N ILE A 385 6.05 -34.37 -33.18
CA ILE A 385 6.59 -33.14 -33.77
C ILE A 385 5.67 -32.66 -34.91
N ASP A 386 5.28 -33.53 -35.84
CA ASP A 386 4.39 -33.19 -36.96
C ASP A 386 3.00 -32.79 -36.45
N LYS A 387 2.49 -33.42 -35.39
CA LYS A 387 1.26 -32.97 -34.74
C LYS A 387 1.42 -31.59 -34.11
N ARG A 388 2.55 -31.30 -33.43
CA ARG A 388 2.88 -29.95 -32.92
C ARG A 388 3.00 -28.92 -34.06
N GLN A 389 3.71 -29.23 -35.14
CA GLN A 389 3.88 -28.35 -36.30
C GLN A 389 2.59 -28.16 -37.11
N GLY A 390 1.75 -29.19 -37.23
CA GLY A 390 0.44 -29.12 -37.89
C GLY A 390 -0.57 -28.28 -37.09
N MET A 391 -0.45 -28.24 -35.77
CA MET A 391 -1.20 -27.31 -34.91
C MET A 391 -0.69 -25.86 -35.06
N ILE A 392 0.61 -25.66 -35.31
CA ILE A 392 1.21 -24.34 -35.58
C ILE A 392 0.84 -23.81 -36.99
N LYS A 393 0.83 -24.68 -38.01
CA LYS A 393 0.64 -24.30 -39.44
C LYS A 393 -0.81 -24.09 -39.89
N LYS A 394 -1.82 -24.36 -39.06
CA LYS A 394 -3.21 -23.93 -39.35
C LYS A 394 -3.36 -22.46 -38.96
N GLU A 395 -2.96 -21.58 -39.88
CA GLU A 395 -3.05 -20.10 -39.77
C GLU A 395 -4.49 -19.68 -39.42
N ASN A 396 -4.72 -18.86 -38.40
CA ASN A 396 -4.55 -17.40 -38.50
C ASN A 396 -4.34 -16.80 -37.10
N TRP A 397 -3.22 -17.12 -36.46
CA TRP A 397 -3.00 -16.83 -35.05
C TRP A 397 -2.42 -15.43 -34.82
N GLY A 398 -3.27 -14.50 -34.39
CA GLY A 398 -2.82 -13.37 -33.58
C GLY A 398 -2.09 -13.84 -32.31
N SER A 399 -1.46 -12.91 -31.59
CA SER A 399 -0.48 -13.15 -30.51
C SER A 399 -0.95 -13.92 -29.25
N GLY A 400 -2.09 -14.62 -29.30
CA GLY A 400 -2.60 -15.53 -28.26
C GLY A 400 -2.93 -16.95 -28.74
N GLY A 401 -2.70 -17.30 -30.02
CA GLY A 401 -3.18 -18.57 -30.58
C GLY A 401 -2.67 -19.85 -29.92
N LEU A 402 -1.34 -19.93 -29.70
CA LEU A 402 -0.72 -21.06 -29.00
C LEU A 402 -1.24 -21.17 -27.56
N ILE A 403 -1.47 -20.03 -26.90
CA ILE A 403 -2.02 -19.95 -25.54
C ILE A 403 -3.46 -20.47 -25.53
N SER A 404 -4.31 -20.09 -26.50
CA SER A 404 -5.69 -20.58 -26.59
C SER A 404 -5.77 -22.10 -26.81
N LEU A 405 -4.81 -22.67 -27.56
CA LEU A 405 -4.76 -24.12 -27.77
C LEU A 405 -4.29 -24.86 -26.51
N ILE A 406 -3.23 -24.39 -25.85
CA ILE A 406 -2.78 -24.94 -24.55
C ILE A 406 -3.90 -24.80 -23.51
N ALA A 407 -4.56 -23.64 -23.46
CA ALA A 407 -5.68 -23.36 -22.57
C ALA A 407 -6.82 -24.38 -22.73
N SER A 408 -7.29 -24.57 -23.96
CA SER A 408 -8.42 -25.45 -24.28
C SER A 408 -8.10 -26.95 -24.20
N THR A 409 -6.83 -27.35 -24.30
CA THR A 409 -6.42 -28.76 -24.21
C THR A 409 -6.04 -29.21 -22.80
N TRP A 410 -5.63 -28.30 -21.92
CA TRP A 410 -5.20 -28.62 -20.54
C TRP A 410 -6.19 -28.17 -19.45
N PHE A 411 -7.05 -27.19 -19.73
CA PHE A 411 -7.93 -26.60 -18.72
C PHE A 411 -9.40 -26.53 -19.16
N GLN A 412 -10.32 -26.77 -18.22
CA GLN A 412 -11.76 -26.58 -18.42
C GLN A 412 -12.27 -25.41 -17.58
N GLY A 413 -12.42 -24.24 -18.20
CA GLY A 413 -12.93 -23.03 -17.56
C GLY A 413 -12.32 -21.75 -18.12
N PRO A 414 -12.72 -20.57 -17.62
CA PRO A 414 -12.01 -19.33 -17.89
C PRO A 414 -10.56 -19.43 -17.40
N LEU A 415 -9.63 -18.94 -18.21
CA LEU A 415 -8.20 -18.95 -17.91
C LEU A 415 -7.68 -17.51 -17.92
N THR A 416 -7.01 -17.10 -16.84
CA THR A 416 -6.30 -15.81 -16.79
C THR A 416 -4.82 -16.06 -17.02
N ALA A 417 -4.23 -15.31 -17.95
CA ALA A 417 -2.82 -15.43 -18.34
C ALA A 417 -2.07 -14.12 -18.07
N ARG A 418 -0.82 -14.21 -17.59
CA ARG A 418 0.04 -13.04 -17.35
C ARG A 418 1.49 -13.31 -17.71
N TYR A 419 2.01 -12.56 -18.68
CA TYR A 419 3.43 -12.57 -19.02
C TYR A 419 4.29 -11.89 -17.94
N ALA A 420 5.52 -12.38 -17.77
CA ALA A 420 6.63 -11.62 -17.22
C ALA A 420 7.06 -10.55 -18.24
N ARG A 421 7.67 -9.45 -17.77
CA ARG A 421 8.20 -8.38 -18.66
C ARG A 421 9.36 -8.88 -19.50
N ASN A 422 10.01 -9.97 -19.11
CA ASN A 422 10.98 -10.68 -19.94
C ASN A 422 10.40 -11.35 -21.20
N GLY A 423 9.06 -11.46 -21.33
CA GLY A 423 8.37 -12.05 -22.49
C GLY A 423 8.48 -13.57 -22.66
N ARG A 424 9.24 -14.26 -21.79
CA ARG A 424 9.53 -15.70 -21.84
C ARG A 424 8.67 -16.52 -20.88
N ASP A 425 8.33 -15.94 -19.74
CA ASP A 425 7.61 -16.66 -18.68
C ASP A 425 6.14 -16.24 -18.66
N LEU A 426 5.23 -17.22 -18.69
CA LEU A 426 3.79 -17.01 -18.73
C LEU A 426 3.12 -17.72 -17.54
N LEU A 427 2.47 -16.96 -16.68
CA LEU A 427 1.64 -17.52 -15.61
C LEU A 427 0.23 -17.77 -16.12
N LEU A 428 -0.26 -18.99 -15.91
CA LEU A 428 -1.60 -19.44 -16.28
C LEU A 428 -2.38 -19.78 -15.00
N ILE A 429 -3.62 -19.29 -14.92
CA ILE A 429 -4.49 -19.39 -13.74
C ILE A 429 -5.81 -20.02 -14.16
N THR A 430 -6.21 -21.13 -13.55
CA THR A 430 -7.55 -21.69 -13.74
C THR A 430 -8.57 -20.95 -12.88
N GLU A 431 -9.42 -20.13 -13.51
CA GLU A 431 -10.53 -19.48 -12.82
C GLU A 431 -11.77 -20.39 -12.82
N ARG A 432 -12.52 -20.36 -11.71
CA ARG A 432 -13.68 -21.23 -11.53
C ARG A 432 -14.97 -20.53 -11.96
N GLY A 433 -15.74 -21.19 -12.83
CA GLY A 433 -17.08 -20.75 -13.25
C GLY A 433 -18.12 -20.70 -12.12
N LYS A 434 -19.25 -20.03 -12.39
CA LYS A 434 -20.26 -19.58 -11.41
C LYS A 434 -21.01 -20.64 -10.58
N SER A 435 -20.79 -21.94 -10.76
CA SER A 435 -21.56 -23.02 -10.09
C SER A 435 -20.77 -23.77 -9.00
N GLY A 436 -21.42 -23.98 -7.85
CA GLY A 436 -20.76 -24.39 -6.59
C GLY A 436 -20.09 -25.77 -6.57
N ASN A 437 -19.16 -25.91 -5.60
CA ASN A 437 -18.35 -27.09 -5.19
C ASN A 437 -16.84 -27.06 -5.51
N ASN A 438 -16.25 -25.86 -5.64
CA ASN A 438 -15.37 -25.35 -4.58
C ASN A 438 -13.96 -25.95 -4.29
N PRO A 439 -13.16 -26.51 -5.22
CA PRO A 439 -11.71 -26.58 -5.04
C PRO A 439 -11.07 -25.18 -5.17
N PRO A 440 -9.81 -24.99 -4.76
CA PRO A 440 -9.05 -23.79 -5.08
C PRO A 440 -8.63 -23.76 -6.56
N GLY A 441 -8.51 -22.56 -7.15
CA GLY A 441 -7.88 -22.40 -8.45
C GLY A 441 -6.40 -22.80 -8.42
N GLU A 442 -5.91 -23.29 -9.56
CA GLU A 442 -4.56 -23.80 -9.76
C GLU A 442 -3.74 -22.79 -10.58
N ALA A 443 -2.42 -22.76 -10.32
CA ALA A 443 -1.50 -21.84 -10.94
C ALA A 443 -0.32 -22.60 -11.56
N TYR A 444 -0.01 -22.26 -12.81
CA TYR A 444 1.04 -22.87 -13.60
C TYR A 444 1.97 -21.79 -14.13
N LEU A 445 3.25 -22.11 -14.22
CA LEU A 445 4.26 -21.35 -14.93
C LEU A 445 4.57 -22.09 -16.24
N LEU A 446 4.42 -21.43 -17.38
CA LEU A 446 4.80 -21.93 -18.70
C LEU A 446 5.99 -21.11 -19.20
N ASN A 447 7.09 -21.78 -19.54
CA ASN A 447 8.15 -21.17 -20.33
C ASN A 447 7.71 -21.18 -21.81
N THR A 448 7.63 -20.03 -22.47
CA THR A 448 7.11 -19.92 -23.83
C THR A 448 8.14 -20.24 -24.92
N GLU A 449 9.44 -20.33 -24.58
CA GLU A 449 10.49 -20.79 -25.50
C GLU A 449 10.60 -22.33 -25.49
N THR A 450 10.58 -22.98 -24.31
CA THR A 450 10.70 -24.45 -24.19
C THR A 450 9.36 -25.19 -24.19
N LEU A 451 8.26 -24.48 -23.91
CA LEU A 451 6.92 -25.03 -23.66
C LEU A 451 6.84 -25.97 -22.44
N GLU A 452 7.82 -25.88 -21.53
CA GLU A 452 7.79 -26.59 -20.25
C GLU A 452 6.82 -25.90 -19.28
N MET A 453 5.99 -26.70 -18.61
CA MET A 453 4.96 -26.22 -17.69
C MET A 453 5.17 -26.78 -16.28
N THR A 454 5.30 -25.88 -15.30
CA THR A 454 5.54 -26.17 -13.89
C THR A 454 4.32 -25.79 -13.05
N ALA A 455 3.75 -26.76 -12.34
CA ALA A 455 2.63 -26.52 -11.42
C ALA A 455 3.13 -25.92 -10.09
N LEU A 456 2.70 -24.70 -9.76
CA LEU A 456 3.10 -24.00 -8.54
C LEU A 456 2.45 -24.59 -7.27
N ASP A 457 1.35 -25.32 -7.41
CA ASP A 457 0.56 -25.80 -6.26
C ASP A 457 1.00 -27.15 -5.67
N ASN A 458 1.97 -27.84 -6.29
CA ASN A 458 2.41 -29.19 -5.87
C ASN A 458 3.54 -29.21 -4.82
N GLN A 459 3.94 -28.05 -4.30
CA GLN A 459 4.98 -27.91 -3.27
C GLN A 459 4.38 -28.11 -1.85
N PRO A 460 5.13 -28.67 -0.87
CA PRO A 460 4.65 -28.84 0.51
C PRO A 460 4.47 -27.47 1.20
N LYS A 461 3.26 -27.21 1.71
CA LYS A 461 2.84 -25.90 2.28
C LYS A 461 1.96 -26.07 3.53
N PRO A 462 1.83 -25.02 4.36
CA PRO A 462 0.80 -24.96 5.41
C PRO A 462 -0.60 -25.17 4.83
N ALA A 463 -1.34 -26.14 5.37
CA ALA A 463 -2.54 -26.66 4.72
C ALA A 463 -3.79 -25.77 4.88
N VAL A 464 -3.96 -24.77 4.01
CA VAL A 464 -5.30 -24.21 3.72
C VAL A 464 -5.48 -23.95 2.22
N LYS A 465 -6.13 -24.88 1.51
CA LYS A 465 -6.49 -24.74 0.08
C LYS A 465 -7.64 -23.73 -0.11
N ARG A 466 -7.33 -22.43 -0.03
CA ARG A 466 -8.26 -21.31 -0.22
C ARG A 466 -8.39 -20.91 -1.69
N ARG A 467 -9.52 -20.26 -2.04
CA ARG A 467 -9.78 -19.75 -3.41
C ARG A 467 -8.61 -18.86 -3.84
N LEU A 468 -8.05 -19.18 -5.01
CA LEU A 468 -7.04 -18.36 -5.67
C LEU A 468 -7.75 -17.11 -6.21
N GLU A 469 -7.34 -15.94 -5.73
CA GLU A 469 -7.89 -14.64 -6.16
C GLU A 469 -6.94 -13.93 -7.12
N TYR A 470 -5.63 -14.17 -7.00
CA TYR A 470 -4.63 -13.50 -7.84
C TYR A 470 -3.33 -14.30 -8.00
N VAL A 471 -2.69 -14.13 -9.15
CA VAL A 471 -1.31 -14.56 -9.42
C VAL A 471 -0.57 -13.46 -10.20
N GLY A 472 0.73 -13.28 -9.94
CA GLY A 472 1.63 -12.70 -10.94
C GLY A 472 3.03 -12.36 -10.43
N PHE A 473 3.85 -11.88 -11.35
CA PHE A 473 5.25 -11.51 -11.11
C PHE A 473 5.42 -10.25 -10.24
N SER A 474 6.64 -10.08 -9.75
CA SER A 474 7.14 -8.92 -9.01
C SER A 474 7.69 -7.80 -9.89
N ASP A 475 8.12 -6.68 -9.28
CA ASP A 475 8.81 -5.59 -9.96
C ASP A 475 10.23 -5.93 -10.47
N THR A 476 10.73 -7.13 -10.19
CA THR A 476 11.99 -7.69 -10.74
C THR A 476 11.78 -8.86 -11.70
N ASP A 477 10.56 -9.42 -11.77
CA ASP A 477 10.23 -10.75 -12.34
C ASP A 477 10.92 -11.95 -11.65
N GLU A 478 11.75 -11.74 -10.63
CA GLU A 478 12.47 -12.82 -9.91
C GLU A 478 11.58 -13.60 -8.92
N LYS A 479 10.37 -13.09 -8.65
CA LYS A 479 9.41 -13.72 -7.75
C LYS A 479 8.01 -13.77 -8.35
N ILE A 480 7.30 -14.83 -8.02
CA ILE A 480 5.88 -15.02 -8.32
C ILE A 480 5.10 -14.93 -7.01
N TYR A 481 4.06 -14.10 -7.00
CA TYR A 481 3.13 -13.94 -5.88
C TYR A 481 1.78 -14.57 -6.19
N LEU A 482 1.29 -15.40 -5.27
CA LEU A 482 -0.05 -15.99 -5.26
C LEU A 482 -0.84 -15.37 -4.10
N ALA A 483 -2.07 -14.90 -4.33
CA ALA A 483 -3.00 -14.53 -3.26
C ALA A 483 -4.17 -15.53 -3.19
N ARG A 484 -4.35 -16.18 -2.04
CA ARG A 484 -5.44 -17.13 -1.79
C ARG A 484 -6.38 -16.62 -0.70
N GLN A 485 -7.41 -15.88 -1.11
CA GLN A 485 -8.29 -15.08 -0.25
C GLN A 485 -7.47 -14.18 0.68
N TYR A 486 -7.09 -14.65 1.86
CA TYR A 486 -6.39 -13.87 2.86
C TYR A 486 -4.87 -14.05 2.81
N ASP A 487 -4.36 -15.14 2.24
CA ASP A 487 -2.94 -15.51 2.36
C ASP A 487 -2.15 -15.17 1.11
N VAL A 488 -0.84 -14.96 1.29
CA VAL A 488 0.10 -14.67 0.21
C VAL A 488 1.23 -15.69 0.20
N GLU A 489 1.33 -16.42 -0.89
CA GLU A 489 2.41 -17.36 -1.20
C GLU A 489 3.44 -16.68 -2.11
N VAL A 490 4.72 -16.92 -1.87
CA VAL A 490 5.84 -16.37 -2.65
C VAL A 490 6.71 -17.51 -3.17
N TYR A 491 7.06 -17.43 -4.44
CA TYR A 491 7.89 -18.39 -5.16
C TYR A 491 9.07 -17.70 -5.84
N SER A 492 10.13 -18.46 -6.13
CA SER A 492 11.13 -18.04 -7.12
C SER A 492 10.50 -17.99 -8.51
N ARG A 493 11.19 -17.31 -9.43
CA ARG A 493 10.91 -17.35 -10.86
C ARG A 493 10.77 -18.77 -11.43
N ASP A 494 11.55 -19.74 -10.93
CA ASP A 494 11.49 -21.16 -11.35
C ASP A 494 10.30 -21.94 -10.75
N GLY A 495 9.41 -21.26 -10.01
CA GLY A 495 8.24 -21.88 -9.39
C GLY A 495 8.52 -22.67 -8.11
N VAL A 496 9.68 -22.46 -7.47
CA VAL A 496 10.01 -23.08 -6.16
C VAL A 496 9.42 -22.25 -5.04
N PHE A 497 8.70 -22.87 -4.10
CA PHE A 497 8.09 -22.17 -2.97
C PHE A 497 9.17 -21.59 -2.03
N GLN A 498 9.03 -20.31 -1.65
CA GLN A 498 9.97 -19.60 -0.79
C GLN A 498 9.38 -19.17 0.56
N LYS A 499 8.18 -18.59 0.56
CA LYS A 499 7.62 -17.95 1.78
C LYS A 499 6.09 -17.92 1.76
N PHE A 500 5.50 -17.97 2.94
CA PHE A 500 4.06 -17.86 3.16
C PHE A 500 3.76 -16.76 4.18
N TYR A 501 2.79 -15.91 3.88
CA TYR A 501 2.29 -14.85 4.74
C TYR A 501 0.79 -15.03 4.98
N PRO A 502 0.37 -15.57 6.15
CA PRO A 502 -1.05 -15.71 6.46
C PRO A 502 -1.69 -14.34 6.63
N THR A 503 -2.95 -14.16 6.19
CA THR A 503 -3.69 -12.88 6.34
C THR A 503 -2.91 -11.64 5.82
N GLY A 504 -2.21 -11.80 4.70
CA GLY A 504 -1.32 -10.78 4.11
C GLY A 504 -0.21 -10.32 5.06
N GLY A 505 0.29 -11.20 5.94
CA GLY A 505 1.24 -10.82 6.99
C GLY A 505 0.60 -9.98 8.12
N GLY A 506 -0.71 -10.14 8.34
CA GLY A 506 -1.51 -9.33 9.26
C GLY A 506 -2.01 -8.02 8.66
N CYS A 507 -1.80 -7.77 7.36
CA CYS A 507 -2.24 -6.55 6.67
C CYS A 507 -3.75 -6.41 6.50
N THR A 508 -4.48 -7.52 6.43
CA THR A 508 -5.92 -7.53 6.23
C THR A 508 -6.53 -8.84 6.70
N LYS A 509 -7.83 -8.82 6.99
CA LYS A 509 -8.65 -10.02 7.24
C LYS A 509 -9.62 -10.29 6.08
N ASP A 510 -9.55 -9.50 5.01
CA ASP A 510 -10.45 -9.55 3.87
C ASP A 510 -9.78 -10.16 2.64
N PRO A 511 -10.55 -10.58 1.62
CA PRO A 511 -10.00 -11.15 0.40
C PRO A 511 -9.10 -10.14 -0.36
N ILE A 512 -7.82 -10.48 -0.43
CA ILE A 512 -6.80 -9.87 -1.29
C ILE A 512 -7.18 -10.21 -2.73
N THR A 513 -7.53 -9.19 -3.51
CA THR A 513 -7.86 -9.34 -4.95
C THR A 513 -6.67 -9.08 -5.85
N ILE A 514 -5.57 -8.55 -5.31
CA ILE A 514 -4.38 -8.17 -6.05
C ILE A 514 -3.17 -8.14 -5.13
N VAL A 515 -2.06 -8.72 -5.59
CA VAL A 515 -0.76 -8.73 -4.90
C VAL A 515 0.39 -8.46 -5.87
N ARG A 516 1.32 -7.58 -5.49
CA ARG A 516 2.55 -7.31 -6.26
C ARG A 516 3.75 -7.11 -5.33
N GLY A 517 4.87 -7.74 -5.65
CA GLY A 517 6.18 -7.39 -5.09
C GLY A 517 6.69 -6.09 -5.72
N VAL A 518 7.27 -5.22 -4.89
CA VAL A 518 7.72 -3.88 -5.27
C VAL A 518 9.00 -3.47 -4.53
N ASN A 519 9.66 -2.42 -5.02
CA ASN A 519 10.89 -1.88 -4.46
C ASN A 519 11.99 -2.96 -4.41
N GLN A 520 12.21 -3.62 -5.54
CA GLN A 520 13.12 -4.77 -5.69
C GLN A 520 12.75 -5.92 -4.74
N ASP A 521 11.48 -6.34 -4.77
CA ASP A 521 10.89 -7.36 -3.89
C ASP A 521 11.00 -7.10 -2.36
N LYS A 522 11.42 -5.91 -1.92
CA LYS A 522 11.56 -5.58 -0.49
C LYS A 522 10.23 -5.28 0.17
N GLN A 523 9.22 -4.94 -0.61
CA GLN A 523 7.86 -4.67 -0.16
C GLN A 523 6.87 -5.45 -1.01
N ILE A 524 5.69 -5.69 -0.46
CA ILE A 524 4.58 -6.37 -1.13
C ILE A 524 3.34 -5.52 -0.91
N VAL A 525 2.67 -5.13 -2.00
CA VAL A 525 1.41 -4.38 -1.94
C VAL A 525 0.24 -5.34 -2.12
N TYR A 526 -0.81 -5.10 -1.33
CA TYR A 526 -2.10 -5.79 -1.39
C TYR A 526 -3.22 -4.78 -1.62
N GLY A 527 -4.20 -5.15 -2.44
CA GLY A 527 -5.51 -4.50 -2.48
C GLY A 527 -6.60 -5.47 -2.02
N THR A 528 -7.49 -5.03 -1.13
CA THR A 528 -8.69 -5.79 -0.77
C THR A 528 -9.84 -5.49 -1.72
N GLY A 529 -10.64 -6.53 -2.01
CA GLY A 529 -11.74 -6.45 -2.98
C GLY A 529 -12.96 -5.65 -2.51
N GLU A 530 -13.96 -5.57 -3.37
CA GLU A 530 -15.23 -4.89 -3.11
C GLU A 530 -15.98 -5.39 -1.87
N ASN A 531 -15.80 -6.67 -1.50
CA ASN A 531 -16.41 -7.28 -0.33
C ASN A 531 -15.53 -7.19 0.94
N GLY A 532 -14.44 -6.43 0.92
CA GLY A 532 -13.50 -6.24 2.03
C GLY A 532 -13.48 -4.81 2.57
N ASP A 533 -12.51 -4.49 3.42
CA ASP A 533 -12.30 -3.15 3.99
C ASP A 533 -11.89 -2.06 2.97
N GLY A 534 -11.71 -2.42 1.70
CA GLY A 534 -11.34 -1.50 0.62
C GLY A 534 -10.06 -0.75 0.93
N ARG A 535 -9.02 -1.45 1.37
CA ARG A 535 -7.71 -0.89 1.69
C ARG A 535 -6.63 -1.34 0.72
N VAL A 536 -5.69 -0.44 0.51
CA VAL A 536 -4.38 -0.77 -0.07
C VAL A 536 -3.38 -0.79 1.09
N SER A 537 -2.75 -1.94 1.29
CA SER A 537 -1.77 -2.16 2.38
C SER A 537 -0.42 -2.59 1.81
N VAL A 538 0.66 -2.21 2.49
CA VAL A 538 2.04 -2.55 2.15
C VAL A 538 2.66 -3.33 3.29
N LEU A 539 3.16 -4.53 2.99
CA LEU A 539 3.97 -5.36 3.87
C LEU A 539 5.45 -5.19 3.50
N ASP A 540 6.28 -4.88 4.48
CA ASP A 540 7.73 -5.01 4.35
C ASP A 540 8.10 -6.50 4.33
N ALA A 541 8.67 -6.97 3.21
CA ALA A 541 8.96 -8.38 3.00
C ALA A 541 10.11 -8.91 3.87
N VAL A 542 10.95 -8.01 4.37
CA VAL A 542 12.11 -8.31 5.21
C VAL A 542 11.67 -8.40 6.68
N THR A 543 11.00 -7.35 7.19
CA THR A 543 10.62 -7.26 8.60
C THR A 543 9.24 -7.84 8.92
N GLY A 544 8.41 -8.13 7.91
CA GLY A 544 7.03 -8.58 8.09
C GLY A 544 6.10 -7.53 8.71
N LYS A 545 6.46 -6.24 8.65
CA LYS A 545 5.63 -5.16 9.21
C LYS A 545 4.65 -4.66 8.17
N CYS A 546 3.37 -4.55 8.54
CA CYS A 546 2.35 -3.97 7.67
C CYS A 546 2.10 -2.48 7.96
N SER A 547 1.71 -1.75 6.91
CA SER A 547 1.14 -0.41 6.97
C SER A 547 0.01 -0.27 5.93
N THR A 548 -1.05 0.49 6.25
CA THR A 548 -2.06 0.89 5.26
C THR A 548 -1.60 2.13 4.51
N LEU A 549 -1.67 2.11 3.19
CA LEU A 549 -1.22 3.19 2.30
C LEU A 549 -2.37 4.11 1.88
N THR A 550 -3.53 3.55 1.56
CA THR A 550 -4.76 4.34 1.30
C THR A 550 -6.01 3.52 1.58
N ASN A 551 -7.12 4.20 1.81
CA ASN A 551 -8.46 3.65 1.64
C ASN A 551 -8.89 3.83 0.17
N GLY A 552 -9.70 2.91 -0.35
CA GLY A 552 -10.11 2.78 -1.74
C GLY A 552 -10.04 1.33 -2.22
N ILE A 553 -11.14 0.81 -2.77
CA ILE A 553 -11.14 -0.49 -3.47
C ILE A 553 -10.31 -0.33 -4.74
N LEU A 554 -9.25 -1.13 -4.87
CA LEU A 554 -8.33 -1.07 -5.99
C LEU A 554 -8.73 -2.11 -7.06
N ILE A 555 -8.88 -1.66 -8.30
CA ILE A 555 -9.24 -2.50 -9.46
C ILE A 555 -8.04 -2.81 -10.37
N GLY A 556 -6.92 -2.09 -10.21
CA GLY A 556 -5.67 -2.36 -10.92
C GLY A 556 -4.46 -1.78 -10.20
N PHE A 557 -3.37 -2.54 -10.15
CA PHE A 557 -2.07 -2.12 -9.60
C PHE A 557 -1.01 -2.42 -10.65
N GLU A 558 -0.20 -1.41 -10.99
CA GLU A 558 0.91 -1.62 -11.92
C GLU A 558 2.17 -0.86 -11.51
N VAL A 559 3.33 -1.35 -11.95
CA VAL A 559 4.65 -0.77 -11.66
C VAL A 559 5.32 -0.41 -12.98
N SER A 560 5.88 0.79 -13.04
CA SER A 560 6.79 1.22 -14.11
C SER A 560 7.93 0.21 -14.32
N PRO A 561 8.45 0.03 -15.55
CA PRO A 561 9.62 -0.82 -15.79
C PRO A 561 10.86 -0.40 -15.00
N SER A 562 10.95 0.89 -14.63
CA SER A 562 12.05 1.43 -13.81
C SER A 562 12.00 0.99 -12.35
N GLY A 563 10.86 0.46 -11.88
CA GLY A 563 10.60 0.17 -10.47
C GLY A 563 10.52 1.41 -9.57
N LYS A 564 10.45 2.63 -10.12
CA LYS A 564 10.43 3.89 -9.35
C LYS A 564 9.03 4.41 -9.05
N THR A 565 8.06 4.08 -9.90
CA THR A 565 6.68 4.56 -9.81
C THR A 565 5.70 3.40 -9.90
N ALA A 566 4.66 3.39 -9.07
CA ALA A 566 3.52 2.48 -9.16
C ALA A 566 2.20 3.25 -9.31
N ALA A 567 1.26 2.69 -10.07
CA ALA A 567 -0.07 3.23 -10.31
C ALA A 567 -1.12 2.37 -9.58
N LEU A 568 -1.97 3.06 -8.80
CA LEU A 568 -3.09 2.49 -8.06
C LEU A 568 -4.38 2.97 -8.74
N LEU A 569 -5.06 2.09 -9.47
CA LEU A 569 -6.34 2.40 -10.08
C LEU A 569 -7.47 2.03 -9.10
N ASN A 570 -8.14 3.04 -8.57
CA ASN A 570 -9.26 2.88 -7.65
C ASN A 570 -10.59 2.69 -8.41
N ARG A 571 -11.56 2.07 -7.75
CA ARG A 571 -12.91 1.80 -8.28
C ARG A 571 -13.74 3.06 -8.58
N ASP A 572 -13.45 4.17 -7.90
CA ASP A 572 -14.02 5.50 -8.24
C ASP A 572 -13.47 6.04 -9.58
N GLY A 573 -12.49 5.35 -10.17
CA GLY A 573 -11.82 5.69 -11.41
C GLY A 573 -10.77 6.79 -11.26
N THR A 574 -10.35 7.08 -10.02
CA THR A 574 -9.12 7.83 -9.75
C THR A 574 -7.91 6.92 -9.92
N VAL A 575 -6.85 7.44 -10.53
CA VAL A 575 -5.52 6.87 -10.43
C VAL A 575 -4.77 7.63 -9.33
N LYS A 576 -4.17 6.92 -8.38
CA LYS A 576 -3.15 7.47 -7.47
C LYS A 576 -1.78 6.94 -7.90
N LEU A 577 -0.75 7.76 -7.79
CA LEU A 577 0.61 7.39 -8.17
C LEU A 577 1.53 7.42 -6.94
N TRP A 578 2.37 6.40 -6.84
CA TRP A 578 3.20 6.15 -5.67
C TRP A 578 4.67 6.10 -6.09
N MET A 579 5.45 7.06 -5.59
CA MET A 579 6.89 7.11 -5.85
C MET A 579 7.65 6.27 -4.84
N MET A 580 8.34 5.26 -5.34
CA MET A 580 9.15 4.29 -4.61
C MET A 580 10.59 4.79 -4.48
N ALA A 581 10.75 5.93 -3.81
CA ALA A 581 12.07 6.49 -3.49
C ALA A 581 12.77 5.66 -2.39
N LYS A 582 14.11 5.58 -2.45
CA LYS A 582 14.98 4.79 -1.56
C LYS A 582 14.58 4.87 -0.08
N GLY A 583 13.78 3.91 0.38
CA GLY A 583 13.41 3.70 1.79
C GLY A 583 12.22 4.51 2.34
N VAL A 584 11.61 5.43 1.59
CA VAL A 584 10.42 6.16 2.05
C VAL A 584 9.38 6.29 0.94
N ALA A 585 8.28 5.54 1.13
CA ALA A 585 7.02 5.71 0.41
C ALA A 585 6.55 7.17 0.49
N ARG A 586 6.50 7.88 -0.63
CA ARG A 586 5.82 9.18 -0.72
C ARG A 586 4.63 9.05 -1.68
N GLU A 587 3.44 9.25 -1.13
CA GLU A 587 2.22 9.35 -1.91
C GLU A 587 2.26 10.69 -2.67
N ALA A 588 2.38 10.63 -3.99
CA ALA A 588 2.16 11.77 -4.86
C ALA A 588 0.80 11.57 -5.51
N ILE A 589 -0.26 11.95 -4.78
CA ILE A 589 -1.64 11.87 -5.27
C ILE A 589 -1.78 12.84 -6.45
N VAL A 590 -1.57 12.33 -7.66
CA VAL A 590 -1.97 13.00 -8.89
C VAL A 590 -3.18 12.27 -9.43
N THR A 591 -4.34 12.72 -8.95
CA THR A 591 -5.63 12.35 -9.51
C THR A 591 -5.70 12.86 -10.94
N LEU A 592 -5.63 11.95 -11.90
CA LEU A 592 -5.72 12.31 -13.32
C LEU A 592 -7.08 12.98 -13.60
N PRO A 593 -7.11 14.13 -14.31
CA PRO A 593 -8.32 14.93 -14.50
C PRO A 593 -9.23 14.37 -15.60
N THR A 594 -9.80 13.18 -15.38
CA THR A 594 -10.55 12.42 -16.38
C THR A 594 -11.76 11.69 -15.79
N LYS A 595 -12.73 11.35 -16.65
CA LYS A 595 -14.01 10.72 -16.25
C LYS A 595 -13.85 9.21 -16.07
N LYS A 596 -13.73 8.74 -14.83
CA LYS A 596 -13.73 7.31 -14.45
C LYS A 596 -12.77 6.46 -15.32
N ILE A 597 -11.48 6.45 -14.97
CA ILE A 597 -10.50 5.55 -15.59
C ILE A 597 -10.92 4.10 -15.35
N LEU A 598 -10.82 3.25 -16.37
CA LEU A 598 -11.08 1.81 -16.31
C LEU A 598 -9.81 0.98 -16.47
N SER A 599 -8.79 1.51 -17.14
CA SER A 599 -7.51 0.84 -17.36
C SER A 599 -6.35 1.82 -17.24
N ALA A 600 -5.26 1.39 -16.59
CA ALA A 600 -4.02 2.14 -16.45
C ALA A 600 -2.84 1.15 -16.53
N VAL A 601 -1.93 1.34 -17.49
CA VAL A 601 -0.86 0.40 -17.85
C VAL A 601 0.42 1.19 -18.17
N PHE A 602 1.57 0.76 -17.67
CA PHE A 602 2.85 1.39 -17.98
C PHE A 602 3.40 0.87 -19.32
N SER A 603 4.07 1.75 -20.06
CA SER A 603 4.79 1.35 -21.27
C SER A 603 5.96 0.42 -20.90
N PRO A 604 6.14 -0.72 -21.58
CA PRO A 604 7.31 -1.59 -21.39
C PRO A 604 8.59 -0.97 -21.97
N ALA A 605 8.49 0.09 -22.78
CA ALA A 605 9.63 0.71 -23.44
C ALA A 605 10.60 1.33 -22.41
N PRO A 606 11.90 0.97 -22.42
CA PRO A 606 12.85 1.36 -21.36
C PRO A 606 13.26 2.84 -21.37
N ARG A 607 12.74 3.66 -22.30
CA ARG A 607 13.24 5.02 -22.57
C ARG A 607 12.57 6.13 -21.76
N GLN A 608 11.32 5.97 -21.31
CA GLN A 608 10.58 6.99 -20.53
C GLN A 608 9.56 6.34 -19.61
N GLU A 609 9.43 6.81 -18.36
CA GLU A 609 8.30 6.43 -17.50
C GLU A 609 7.02 7.00 -18.09
N THR A 610 6.25 6.11 -18.72
CA THR A 610 5.07 6.48 -19.49
C THR A 610 3.91 5.62 -19.04
N LEU A 611 2.78 6.24 -18.67
CA LEU A 611 1.55 5.56 -18.28
C LEU A 611 0.50 5.81 -19.37
N LEU A 612 -0.08 4.75 -19.91
CA LEU A 612 -1.29 4.82 -20.71
C LEU A 612 -2.49 4.65 -19.79
N THR A 613 -3.53 5.44 -20.05
CA THR A 613 -4.82 5.32 -19.36
C THR A 613 -5.97 5.34 -20.36
N ALA A 614 -7.01 4.58 -20.07
CA ALA A 614 -8.25 4.56 -20.83
C ALA A 614 -9.46 4.76 -19.91
N ASP A 615 -10.40 5.60 -20.35
CA ASP A 615 -11.55 6.04 -19.57
C ASP A 615 -12.89 5.51 -20.09
N ALA A 616 -13.92 5.52 -19.23
CA ALA A 616 -15.24 4.98 -19.53
C ALA A 616 -15.98 5.70 -20.68
N ASN A 617 -15.49 6.84 -21.15
CA ASN A 617 -16.03 7.61 -22.27
C ASN A 617 -15.23 7.41 -23.57
N GLY A 618 -14.19 6.56 -23.55
CA GLY A 618 -13.29 6.33 -24.68
C GLY A 618 -12.13 7.32 -24.75
N GLY A 619 -11.88 8.12 -23.71
CA GLY A 619 -10.67 8.93 -23.63
C GLY A 619 -9.45 8.04 -23.42
N ILE A 620 -8.48 8.09 -24.32
CA ILE A 620 -7.19 7.41 -24.20
C ILE A 620 -6.11 8.49 -24.04
N THR A 621 -5.34 8.42 -22.96
CA THR A 621 -4.25 9.39 -22.70
C THR A 621 -2.96 8.68 -22.32
N LEU A 622 -1.89 9.09 -22.99
CA LEU A 622 -0.51 8.74 -22.72
C LEU A 622 0.14 9.85 -21.89
N TRP A 623 0.61 9.52 -20.69
CA TRP A 623 1.21 10.43 -19.71
C TRP A 623 2.71 10.18 -19.59
N ALA A 624 3.52 11.22 -19.75
CA ALA A 624 4.92 11.18 -19.33
C ALA A 624 5.01 11.52 -17.85
N ILE A 625 5.89 10.79 -17.15
CA ILE A 625 6.09 10.86 -15.71
C ILE A 625 7.53 11.29 -15.45
N ASN A 626 7.70 12.38 -14.71
CA ASN A 626 9.01 12.87 -14.28
C ASN A 626 8.95 13.26 -12.80
N GLY A 627 9.28 12.30 -11.93
CA GLY A 627 9.07 12.42 -10.49
C GLY A 627 7.58 12.60 -10.17
N SER A 628 7.21 13.72 -9.54
CA SER A 628 5.82 14.05 -9.23
C SER A 628 5.10 14.85 -10.33
N ALA A 629 5.74 15.10 -11.48
CA ALA A 629 5.11 15.77 -12.61
C ALA A 629 4.53 14.75 -13.60
N PHE A 630 3.27 14.96 -13.97
CA PHE A 630 2.52 14.11 -14.89
C PHE A 630 1.95 14.97 -16.00
N THR A 631 2.45 14.80 -17.21
CA THR A 631 2.06 15.61 -18.37
C THR A 631 1.45 14.72 -19.44
N PRO A 632 0.24 15.04 -19.96
CA PRO A 632 -0.33 14.30 -21.08
C PRO A 632 0.54 14.59 -22.31
N VAL A 633 1.23 13.56 -22.81
CA VAL A 633 2.02 13.61 -24.05
C VAL A 633 1.08 13.61 -25.25
N ARG A 634 0.03 12.79 -25.17
CA ARG A 634 -0.96 12.63 -26.23
C ARG A 634 -2.29 12.16 -25.63
N THR A 635 -3.39 12.77 -26.06
CA THR A 635 -4.75 12.32 -25.78
C THR A 635 -5.47 12.13 -27.11
N TRP A 636 -6.23 11.04 -27.24
CA TRP A 636 -7.10 10.76 -28.37
C TRP A 636 -8.40 10.12 -27.90
N SER A 637 -9.42 10.18 -28.75
CA SER A 637 -10.70 9.53 -28.48
C SER A 637 -10.80 8.22 -29.25
N HIS A 638 -11.13 7.16 -28.54
CA HIS A 638 -11.52 5.89 -29.13
C HIS A 638 -12.81 6.06 -29.95
N PRO A 639 -13.03 5.33 -31.07
CA PRO A 639 -14.20 5.52 -31.93
C PRO A 639 -15.50 5.03 -31.26
N GLU A 640 -15.35 4.14 -30.28
CA GLU A 640 -16.40 3.62 -29.42
C GLU A 640 -16.19 4.06 -27.97
N LYS A 641 -17.28 4.28 -27.23
CA LYS A 641 -17.24 4.59 -25.79
C LYS A 641 -16.92 3.33 -24.97
N SER A 642 -16.54 3.50 -23.70
CA SER A 642 -16.27 2.40 -22.76
C SER A 642 -15.16 1.45 -23.23
N VAL A 643 -13.94 1.98 -23.33
CA VAL A 643 -12.73 1.15 -23.40
C VAL A 643 -12.51 0.55 -22.02
N GLU A 644 -12.68 -0.77 -21.89
CA GLU A 644 -12.53 -1.47 -20.61
C GLU A 644 -11.05 -1.81 -20.33
N TYR A 645 -10.29 -2.12 -21.39
CA TYR A 645 -8.87 -2.47 -21.27
C TYR A 645 -8.03 -1.73 -22.31
N ALA A 646 -6.85 -1.27 -21.89
CA ALA A 646 -5.78 -0.83 -22.76
C ALA A 646 -4.48 -1.52 -22.34
N ALA A 647 -3.66 -1.91 -23.31
CA ALA A 647 -2.39 -2.59 -23.10
C ALA A 647 -1.37 -2.14 -24.15
N PHE A 648 -0.09 -2.11 -23.79
CA PHE A 648 0.98 -1.98 -24.78
C PHE A 648 1.30 -3.34 -25.40
N VAL A 649 1.69 -3.33 -26.68
CA VAL A 649 2.47 -4.43 -27.27
C VAL A 649 3.87 -4.43 -26.65
N ALA A 650 4.55 -5.58 -26.61
CA ALA A 650 5.80 -5.76 -25.87
C ALA A 650 6.94 -4.81 -26.26
N ASP A 651 6.94 -4.29 -27.49
CA ASP A 651 7.91 -3.29 -27.97
C ASP A 651 7.59 -1.84 -27.54
N GLY A 652 6.39 -1.61 -26.98
CA GLY A 652 5.86 -0.30 -26.62
C GLY A 652 5.41 0.58 -27.81
N GLN A 653 5.63 0.16 -29.06
CA GLN A 653 5.35 0.96 -30.26
C GLN A 653 3.87 0.97 -30.64
N MET A 654 3.13 -0.03 -30.17
CA MET A 654 1.70 -0.17 -30.39
C MET A 654 0.92 -0.34 -29.09
N ILE A 655 -0.35 0.05 -29.15
CA ILE A 655 -1.33 -0.06 -28.07
C ILE A 655 -2.51 -0.89 -28.59
N VAL A 656 -2.97 -1.86 -27.80
CA VAL A 656 -4.23 -2.57 -28.01
C VAL A 656 -5.27 -2.01 -27.05
N THR A 657 -6.47 -1.68 -27.53
CA THR A 657 -7.62 -1.35 -26.70
C THR A 657 -8.77 -2.32 -26.96
N VAL A 658 -9.46 -2.71 -25.89
CA VAL A 658 -10.63 -3.59 -25.94
C VAL A 658 -11.82 -2.82 -25.38
N THR A 659 -12.90 -2.79 -26.15
CA THR A 659 -14.17 -2.18 -25.75
C THR A 659 -15.02 -3.15 -24.94
N LYS A 660 -15.97 -2.60 -24.20
CA LYS A 660 -17.04 -3.38 -23.54
C LYS A 660 -17.75 -4.33 -24.51
N GLU A 661 -17.94 -3.89 -25.75
CA GLU A 661 -18.64 -4.66 -26.79
C GLU A 661 -17.66 -5.58 -27.58
N ARG A 662 -16.50 -5.90 -26.96
CA ARG A 662 -15.46 -6.87 -27.39
C ARG A 662 -14.67 -6.52 -28.64
N ASN A 663 -15.00 -5.44 -29.33
CA ASN A 663 -14.19 -4.91 -30.43
C ASN A 663 -12.77 -4.56 -29.95
N VAL A 664 -11.77 -4.97 -30.73
CA VAL A 664 -10.33 -4.82 -30.42
C VAL A 664 -9.71 -3.84 -31.42
N TYR A 665 -9.01 -2.83 -30.95
CA TYR A 665 -8.39 -1.81 -31.80
C TYR A 665 -6.89 -1.72 -31.53
N LEU A 666 -6.08 -1.66 -32.59
CA LEU A 666 -4.63 -1.54 -32.55
C LEU A 666 -4.21 -0.13 -32.99
N TRP A 667 -3.40 0.54 -32.17
CA TRP A 667 -3.00 1.93 -32.32
C TRP A 667 -1.49 2.07 -32.37
N SER A 668 -0.97 3.09 -33.04
CA SER A 668 0.43 3.52 -32.93
C SER A 668 0.60 4.37 -31.67
N THR A 669 1.53 4.00 -30.78
CA THR A 669 1.86 4.78 -29.57
C THR A 669 2.33 6.20 -29.91
N ASP A 670 3.26 6.30 -30.87
CA ASP A 670 3.93 7.56 -31.21
C ASP A 670 2.97 8.60 -31.79
N SER A 671 2.07 8.16 -32.68
CA SER A 671 1.16 9.05 -33.42
C SER A 671 -0.25 9.14 -32.82
N GLY A 672 -0.70 8.12 -32.08
CA GLY A 672 -2.10 7.93 -31.69
C GLY A 672 -3.02 7.54 -32.86
N ALA A 673 -2.47 7.20 -34.04
CA ALA A 673 -3.26 6.77 -35.19
C ALA A 673 -3.80 5.36 -34.99
N LEU A 674 -5.04 5.13 -35.43
CA LEU A 674 -5.62 3.79 -35.53
C LEU A 674 -4.93 3.03 -36.67
N LEU A 675 -4.28 1.92 -36.36
CA LEU A 675 -3.63 1.03 -37.32
C LEU A 675 -4.60 -0.03 -37.83
N TRP A 676 -5.39 -0.64 -36.95
CA TRP A 676 -6.30 -1.72 -37.32
C TRP A 676 -7.47 -1.89 -36.34
N PRO A 677 -8.73 -1.87 -36.80
CA PRO A 677 -9.89 -2.28 -36.01
C PRO A 677 -10.31 -3.74 -36.30
N HIS A 678 -10.46 -4.53 -35.24
CA HIS A 678 -11.25 -5.77 -35.26
C HIS A 678 -12.64 -5.50 -34.69
N ARG A 679 -13.66 -6.06 -35.36
CA ARG A 679 -15.02 -6.16 -34.85
C ARG A 679 -15.49 -7.58 -35.07
N GLU A 680 -16.00 -8.22 -34.01
CA GLU A 680 -16.64 -9.54 -34.08
C GLU A 680 -18.07 -9.43 -34.66
#